data_AF-A0A356UAH6-F1
#
_entry.id   AF-A0A356UAH6-F1
#
_cell.length_a   1.000
_cell.length_b   1.000
_cell.length_c   1.000
_cell.angle_alpha   90.00
_cell.angle_beta   90.00
_cell.angle_gamma   90.00
#
_symmetry.space_group_name_H-M   'P 1'
#
loop_
_entity.id
_entity.type
_entity.pdbx_description
1 polymer ?
#
loop_
_entity_poly.entity_id
_entity_poly.type
_entity_poly.pdbx_seq_one_letter_code
_entity_poly.pdbx_strand_id
1 'polypeptide(L)'
;MKTNNADSFENLFNQTIKEVIPHLKRFGPINTIIGIPFINEKESLLEILQIIGNNVEELPSSNTLLVCCGDPAGAEIMEEIQALNLSIPHFSLVMKPGANGRGASIRALLEIAKHLEADLIIIAADLRQEQGRGFKVDWIKQMARPIQGDYDLALVNFKRHQLEDLLGRLFTSPLVEVFYGYRVSDPHSSMYAISHDLVEDLCQDSKFWPNITNGYGIDPWLITRALRWNKRICEVELGAKLSYISKEKLNFVFTQTAASLFECITRDSKIWLSREPVFRSLDIYAGANYPDKAEENSFSFNDMLISFKQNYSQYERLSNLFLPSELTESLYQALTASGTKFSFNHRLWVETVYQFLLGYRFNPGISHDDLLNSLTFIFDGRIAGFLSTLDKFTTQIPELESDIILRYASESLKDEQRSCFLELRENFLKQWQHMTQETRPPITPAHFMEFIPGAPLLLPKQLKGSGDIDVSVEAIFNQVQNSYQEKFDHFVHEQLHLPINANTEELVKGITDFMQHLENTLKELLPGDLYSVEGLQAVLDGLFGFLPIPHIFSVKNELLQEFLLRFPPMNVMIPLGCKHPRELLQKIDVRDAWSLAGLIENHMYTEKSQRWLLNKLTPETMGEVTIKPLILGDKTEYGSYHLLPTCNYDKLSTRIVVSPYSKGIGGKYPHLYFCLMVTYQVALAINYSRLWRVYAQERRNLGQKVGNSLQGWYQAGTFSVYNILENSHQRLLVNNIQAMADTLKTVGRGREGEALQYLVESYGLSQILEDGTFLPCSAWTWATYSYKGGQKVPTPLSAEVEEKWFNHHLLEEIYTALEYNPGEIKDQIIQLIGDGQTSADLLDVILGVKPEDVIAVPQEMLDFPPAKDLTRYPDNPILKPIKEHAWESRYVLNAAAIRINGLIYILYRAFGDDQVSRIGLAISDGYRILERLPEPVFSPADEKEEKGCEDPRVVIIGDELYMLYTAYNGVIAQIAAASITLEDFLHRRFNRWQRKGLAFQDIWDKDAIIFPEKINGRYVIYHRIEPSIWVSHLDKLDFPAPKEQHTVILGPRSGRMWDSLKIGAGTQPLKTRYGWLMIYHGVDRNRVYRLGVMLVDLKNPERVLYRSPNPILSPETEYEIGIPGEHWVPNVVFTCGAVPAEDKELLDVDDEIIVYYGAADTYLCAASGKVGDLIPEEIRKYVESHQ
;
A
#
# COMPACT_ATOMS: atom_id res chain seq x y z
N MET A 1 1.61 -31.39 -13.84
CA MET A 1 1.47 -32.20 -12.60
C MET A 1 2.69 -31.94 -11.73
N LYS A 2 2.61 -30.97 -10.80
CA LYS A 2 3.58 -30.82 -9.70
C LYS A 2 3.02 -31.59 -8.50
N THR A 3 3.88 -32.36 -7.87
CA THR A 3 3.60 -33.28 -6.76
C THR A 3 3.02 -32.58 -5.53
N ASN A 4 2.07 -33.27 -4.88
CA ASN A 4 1.37 -32.89 -3.64
C ASN A 4 2.29 -32.38 -2.52
N ASN A 5 1.86 -31.26 -1.92
CA ASN A 5 2.06 -30.74 -0.56
C ASN A 5 3.24 -31.30 0.26
N ALA A 6 4.35 -30.56 0.26
CA ALA A 6 5.01 -30.24 1.52
C ALA A 6 4.23 -29.05 2.11
N ASP A 7 3.71 -29.18 3.34
CA ASP A 7 3.06 -28.06 4.01
C ASP A 7 4.07 -26.91 4.13
N SER A 8 3.68 -25.68 3.73
CA SER A 8 4.52 -24.49 3.85
C SER A 8 4.87 -24.22 5.33
N PHE A 9 6.00 -23.53 5.57
CA PHE A 9 6.42 -23.12 6.92
C PHE A 9 5.26 -22.47 7.70
N GLU A 10 4.54 -21.53 7.08
CA GLU A 10 3.39 -20.84 7.68
C GLU A 10 2.27 -21.80 8.06
N ASN A 11 1.94 -22.78 7.21
CA ASN A 11 0.92 -23.77 7.52
C ASN A 11 1.30 -24.61 8.74
N LEU A 12 2.54 -25.08 8.80
CA LEU A 12 3.05 -25.86 9.93
C LEU A 12 3.09 -25.04 11.22
N PHE A 13 3.58 -23.79 11.15
CA PHE A 13 3.61 -22.85 12.27
C PHE A 13 2.20 -22.58 12.80
N ASN A 14 1.27 -22.20 11.93
CA ASN A 14 -0.10 -21.87 12.31
C ASN A 14 -0.85 -23.07 12.90
N GLN A 15 -0.59 -24.29 12.40
CA GLN A 15 -1.13 -25.51 13.01
C GLN A 15 -0.63 -25.67 14.46
N THR A 16 0.67 -25.51 14.71
CA THR A 16 1.24 -25.59 16.07
C THR A 16 0.58 -24.58 17.00
N ILE A 17 0.44 -23.32 16.58
CA ILE A 17 -0.17 -22.28 17.42
C ILE A 17 -1.66 -22.56 17.71
N LYS A 18 -2.43 -23.00 16.69
CA LYS A 18 -3.85 -23.38 16.86
C LYS A 18 -4.03 -24.54 17.83
N GLU A 19 -3.12 -25.52 17.85
CA GLU A 19 -3.15 -26.64 18.79
C GLU A 19 -2.83 -26.19 20.23
N VAL A 20 -1.96 -25.20 20.41
CA VAL A 20 -1.52 -24.71 21.72
C VAL A 20 -2.56 -23.82 22.42
N ILE A 21 -3.23 -22.93 21.68
CA ILE A 21 -4.15 -21.92 22.23
C ILE A 21 -5.21 -22.51 23.20
N PRO A 22 -5.92 -23.61 22.89
CA PRO A 22 -6.90 -24.20 23.81
C PRO A 22 -6.31 -24.62 25.17
N HIS A 23 -5.05 -25.05 25.19
CA HIS A 23 -4.37 -25.45 26.42
C HIS A 23 -3.98 -24.27 27.31
N LEU A 24 -3.83 -23.07 26.74
CA LEU A 24 -3.49 -21.86 27.50
C LEU A 24 -4.66 -21.38 28.37
N LYS A 25 -5.91 -21.68 27.99
CA LYS A 25 -7.13 -21.28 28.74
C LYS A 25 -7.20 -21.82 30.17
N ARG A 26 -6.37 -22.82 30.51
CA ARG A 26 -6.31 -23.39 31.87
C ARG A 26 -5.58 -22.49 32.86
N PHE A 27 -4.77 -21.55 32.38
CA PHE A 27 -4.03 -20.63 33.21
C PHE A 27 -4.93 -19.44 33.59
N GLY A 28 -4.79 -18.95 34.83
CA GLY A 28 -5.45 -17.71 35.28
C GLY A 28 -4.89 -16.48 34.57
N PRO A 29 -5.27 -15.25 34.97
CA PRO A 29 -4.75 -14.03 34.34
C PRO A 29 -3.22 -13.96 34.49
N ILE A 30 -2.49 -14.13 33.40
CA ILE A 30 -1.03 -14.03 33.30
C ILE A 30 -0.66 -12.61 32.88
N ASN A 31 0.26 -11.97 33.59
CA ASN A 31 0.73 -10.63 33.23
C ASN A 31 2.16 -10.65 32.65
N THR A 32 2.90 -11.73 32.85
CA THR A 32 4.28 -11.86 32.38
C THR A 32 4.58 -13.29 31.95
N ILE A 33 5.21 -13.44 30.80
CA ILE A 33 5.73 -14.71 30.30
C ILE A 33 7.24 -14.67 30.31
N ILE A 34 7.84 -15.72 30.88
CA ILE A 34 9.26 -16.00 30.72
C ILE A 34 9.39 -17.07 29.65
N GLY A 35 9.79 -16.66 28.45
CA GLY A 35 9.95 -17.50 27.28
C GLY A 35 11.39 -18.03 27.14
N ILE A 36 11.53 -19.34 26.98
CA ILE A 36 12.83 -20.00 26.78
C ILE A 36 12.81 -20.75 25.43
N PRO A 37 13.36 -20.17 24.35
CA PRO A 37 13.58 -20.91 23.12
C PRO A 37 14.73 -21.90 23.29
N PHE A 38 14.53 -23.17 22.91
CA PHE A 38 15.55 -24.22 23.01
C PHE A 38 15.62 -25.07 21.73
N ILE A 39 16.78 -25.70 21.50
CA ILE A 39 17.01 -26.62 20.39
C ILE A 39 17.32 -28.02 20.92
N ASN A 40 18.39 -28.17 21.70
CA ASN A 40 18.83 -29.45 22.26
C ASN A 40 19.63 -29.30 23.57
N GLU A 41 19.54 -28.14 24.22
CA GLU A 41 20.27 -27.76 25.44
C GLU A 41 19.70 -28.43 26.70
N LYS A 42 19.80 -29.76 26.79
CA LYS A 42 19.07 -30.54 27.81
C LYS A 42 19.45 -30.25 29.25
N GLU A 43 20.75 -30.31 29.57
CA GLU A 43 21.22 -30.17 30.95
C GLU A 43 20.99 -28.73 31.47
N SER A 44 21.39 -27.72 30.69
CA SER A 44 21.26 -26.31 31.08
C SER A 44 19.81 -25.85 31.19
N LEU A 45 18.91 -26.32 30.30
CA LEU A 45 17.50 -25.92 30.37
C LEU A 45 16.83 -26.40 31.67
N LEU A 46 17.04 -27.67 32.05
CA LEU A 46 16.46 -28.22 33.28
C LEU A 46 17.03 -27.52 34.52
N GLU A 47 18.32 -27.19 34.53
CA GLU A 47 18.96 -26.42 35.59
C GLU A 47 18.34 -25.03 35.73
N ILE A 48 18.19 -24.27 34.63
CA ILE A 48 17.58 -22.93 34.62
C ILE A 48 16.15 -22.98 35.17
N LEU A 49 15.34 -23.95 34.74
CA LEU A 49 13.96 -24.11 35.19
C LEU A 49 13.87 -24.36 36.70
N GLN A 50 14.76 -25.18 37.25
CA GLN A 50 14.83 -25.42 38.69
C GLN A 50 15.29 -24.19 39.47
N ILE A 51 16.30 -23.46 38.97
CA ILE A 51 16.78 -22.21 39.59
C ILE A 51 15.63 -21.19 39.66
N ILE A 52 14.88 -20.99 38.58
CA ILE A 52 13.75 -20.06 38.54
C ILE A 52 12.64 -20.52 39.50
N GLY A 53 12.27 -21.81 39.48
CA GLY A 53 11.23 -22.36 40.34
C GLY A 53 11.56 -22.32 41.84
N ASN A 54 12.84 -22.25 42.21
CA ASN A 54 13.27 -22.16 43.61
C ASN A 54 13.33 -20.72 44.14
N ASN A 55 13.26 -19.69 43.28
CA ASN A 55 13.46 -18.27 43.66
C ASN A 55 12.32 -17.38 43.11
N VAL A 56 11.07 -17.79 43.30
CA VAL A 56 9.88 -17.14 42.71
C VAL A 56 9.67 -15.71 43.22
N GLU A 57 10.10 -15.42 44.45
CA GLU A 57 10.06 -14.10 45.06
C GLU A 57 10.91 -13.05 44.32
N GLU A 58 11.87 -13.48 43.52
CA GLU A 58 12.69 -12.62 42.67
C GLU A 58 12.06 -12.34 41.30
N LEU A 59 10.89 -12.90 40.99
CA LEU A 59 10.21 -12.67 39.71
C LEU A 59 9.51 -11.30 39.63
N PRO A 60 9.24 -10.80 38.40
CA PRO A 60 8.63 -9.49 38.19
C PRO A 60 7.15 -9.40 38.61
N SER A 61 6.42 -10.52 38.62
CA SER A 61 5.01 -10.56 39.04
C SER A 61 4.64 -11.90 39.69
N SER A 62 3.62 -11.90 40.55
CA SER A 62 3.05 -13.13 41.12
C SER A 62 2.31 -13.99 40.08
N ASN A 63 1.99 -13.42 38.91
CA ASN A 63 1.19 -14.04 37.85
C ASN A 63 2.08 -14.28 36.62
N THR A 64 3.19 -14.98 36.83
CA THR A 64 4.19 -15.28 35.81
C THR A 64 4.03 -16.70 35.28
N LEU A 65 4.09 -16.89 33.96
CA LEU A 65 4.06 -18.20 33.30
C LEU A 65 5.42 -18.48 32.65
N LEU A 66 6.00 -19.65 32.92
CA LEU A 66 7.16 -20.16 32.18
C LEU A 66 6.71 -20.86 30.90
N VAL A 67 7.28 -20.50 29.76
CA VAL A 67 6.98 -21.13 28.46
C VAL A 67 8.28 -21.57 27.79
N CYS A 68 8.48 -22.88 27.66
CA CYS A 68 9.60 -23.45 26.91
C CYS A 68 9.14 -23.76 25.48
N CYS A 69 9.79 -23.18 24.47
CA CYS A 69 9.43 -23.39 23.06
C CYS A 69 10.59 -23.99 22.28
N GLY A 70 10.44 -25.25 21.88
CA GLY A 70 11.50 -26.05 21.30
C GLY A 70 11.49 -26.15 19.77
N ASP A 71 12.67 -26.23 19.20
CA ASP A 71 12.90 -26.77 17.85
C ASP A 71 12.45 -28.25 17.78
N PRO A 72 12.06 -28.79 16.61
CA PRO A 72 11.77 -30.21 16.44
C PRO A 72 12.86 -31.15 16.99
N ALA A 73 14.14 -30.75 16.93
CA ALA A 73 15.25 -31.53 17.49
C ALA A 73 15.19 -31.68 19.03
N GLY A 74 14.45 -30.83 19.72
CA GLY A 74 14.30 -30.82 21.17
C GLY A 74 13.15 -31.68 21.69
N ALA A 75 12.44 -32.42 20.83
CA ALA A 75 11.25 -33.19 21.22
C ALA A 75 11.49 -34.15 22.40
N GLU A 76 12.68 -34.73 22.51
CA GLU A 76 13.02 -35.73 23.54
C GLU A 76 13.01 -35.19 24.98
N ILE A 77 13.14 -33.87 25.17
CA ILE A 77 13.17 -33.25 26.52
C ILE A 77 11.78 -32.93 27.09
N MET A 78 10.74 -33.01 26.26
CA MET A 78 9.40 -32.54 26.59
C MET A 78 8.80 -33.26 27.80
N GLU A 79 9.00 -34.59 27.89
CA GLU A 79 8.52 -35.39 29.02
C GLU A 79 9.20 -34.97 30.33
N GLU A 80 10.49 -34.63 30.27
CA GLU A 80 11.27 -34.22 31.44
C GLU A 80 10.85 -32.83 31.93
N ILE A 81 10.60 -31.88 31.03
CA ILE A 81 10.09 -30.55 31.39
C ILE A 81 8.72 -30.66 32.05
N GLN A 82 7.81 -31.47 31.49
CA GLN A 82 6.45 -31.65 32.03
C GLN A 82 6.42 -32.38 33.37
N ALA A 83 7.43 -33.22 33.64
CA ALA A 83 7.57 -33.92 34.91
C ALA A 83 8.14 -33.04 36.04
N LEU A 84 8.61 -31.82 35.75
CA LEU A 84 9.15 -30.91 36.76
C LEU A 84 8.05 -30.42 37.71
N ASN A 85 8.26 -30.58 39.02
CA ASN A 85 7.38 -30.04 40.04
C ASN A 85 7.84 -28.64 40.47
N LEU A 86 7.56 -27.63 39.63
CA LEU A 86 7.88 -26.22 39.92
C LEU A 86 6.76 -25.54 40.70
N SER A 87 7.12 -24.58 41.54
CA SER A 87 6.19 -23.75 42.34
C SER A 87 5.43 -22.69 41.50
N ILE A 88 5.82 -22.52 40.24
CA ILE A 88 5.23 -21.61 39.26
C ILE A 88 4.64 -22.40 38.09
N PRO A 89 3.56 -21.89 37.45
CA PRO A 89 3.00 -22.55 36.29
C PRO A 89 4.01 -22.56 35.14
N HIS A 90 4.12 -23.70 34.45
CA HIS A 90 4.97 -23.86 33.29
C HIS A 90 4.23 -24.57 32.15
N PHE A 91 4.65 -24.27 30.93
CA PHE A 91 4.15 -24.87 29.69
C PHE A 91 5.33 -25.14 28.75
N SER A 92 5.25 -26.21 27.99
CA SER A 92 6.27 -26.59 27.01
C SER A 92 5.59 -26.93 25.70
N LEU A 93 6.18 -26.50 24.58
CA LEU A 93 5.80 -26.92 23.23
C LEU A 93 7.05 -27.17 22.37
N VAL A 94 6.89 -27.95 21.30
CA VAL A 94 7.89 -28.11 20.24
C VAL A 94 7.20 -27.84 18.90
N MET A 95 7.89 -27.13 18.02
CA MET A 95 7.38 -26.82 16.67
C MET A 95 7.29 -28.08 15.81
N LYS A 96 6.41 -28.07 14.79
CA LYS A 96 6.33 -29.18 13.82
C LYS A 96 7.58 -29.23 12.93
N PRO A 97 8.05 -30.42 12.50
CA PRO A 97 9.16 -30.54 11.55
C PRO A 97 8.88 -29.72 10.27
N GLY A 98 9.79 -28.80 9.93
CA GLY A 98 9.62 -27.82 8.84
C GLY A 98 9.33 -26.40 9.33
N ALA A 99 8.92 -26.20 10.59
CA ALA A 99 8.80 -24.92 11.28
C ALA A 99 9.91 -24.76 12.36
N ASN A 100 11.16 -24.90 11.94
CA ASN A 100 12.34 -25.00 12.81
C ASN A 100 13.10 -23.68 12.99
N GLY A 101 13.95 -23.65 14.03
CA GLY A 101 14.87 -22.56 14.34
C GLY A 101 14.45 -21.68 15.52
N ARG A 102 15.45 -20.97 16.09
CA ARG A 102 15.28 -20.10 17.27
C ARG A 102 14.21 -19.03 17.06
N GLY A 103 14.19 -18.41 15.89
CA GLY A 103 13.23 -17.37 15.54
C GLY A 103 11.80 -17.89 15.38
N ALA A 104 11.62 -19.12 14.89
CA ALA A 104 10.30 -19.78 14.92
C ALA A 104 9.80 -19.97 16.35
N SER A 105 10.66 -20.41 17.27
CA SER A 105 10.31 -20.51 18.69
C SER A 105 9.98 -19.15 19.32
N ILE A 106 10.71 -18.09 18.98
CA ILE A 106 10.42 -16.73 19.46
C ILE A 106 9.09 -16.23 18.91
N ARG A 107 8.82 -16.45 17.62
CA ARG A 107 7.54 -16.08 17.02
C ARG A 107 6.39 -16.80 17.70
N ALA A 108 6.55 -18.08 18.06
CA ALA A 108 5.55 -18.80 18.84
C ALA A 108 5.37 -18.21 20.26
N LEU A 109 6.46 -17.81 20.92
CA LEU A 109 6.40 -17.11 22.21
C LEU A 109 5.69 -15.76 22.12
N LEU A 110 5.90 -15.00 21.03
CA LEU A 110 5.17 -13.76 20.74
C LEU A 110 3.67 -14.04 20.59
N GLU A 111 3.27 -15.04 19.81
CA GLU A 111 1.85 -15.40 19.63
C GLU A 111 1.17 -15.85 20.93
N ILE A 112 1.89 -16.61 21.76
CA ILE A 112 1.41 -17.03 23.09
C ILE A 112 1.25 -15.81 24.01
N ALA A 113 2.22 -14.89 24.00
CA ALA A 113 2.17 -13.66 24.78
C ALA A 113 1.05 -12.71 24.34
N LYS A 114 0.83 -12.59 23.02
CA LYS A 114 -0.32 -11.89 22.45
C LYS A 114 -1.64 -12.51 22.93
N HIS A 115 -1.78 -13.83 22.84
CA HIS A 115 -3.02 -14.51 23.25
C HIS A 115 -3.33 -14.35 24.75
N LEU A 116 -2.30 -14.29 25.58
CA LEU A 116 -2.42 -14.13 27.04
C LEU A 116 -2.41 -12.67 27.51
N GLU A 117 -2.30 -11.69 26.60
CA GLU A 117 -2.19 -10.26 26.92
C GLU A 117 -1.04 -9.96 27.92
N ALA A 118 0.12 -10.58 27.72
CA ALA A 118 1.23 -10.58 28.68
C ALA A 118 2.52 -9.94 28.12
N ASP A 119 3.30 -9.31 29.00
CA ASP A 119 4.69 -8.91 28.69
C ASP A 119 5.55 -10.17 28.47
N LEU A 120 6.49 -10.13 27.53
CA LEU A 120 7.35 -11.27 27.19
C LEU A 120 8.81 -11.01 27.56
N ILE A 121 9.39 -11.88 28.38
CA ILE A 121 10.82 -11.86 28.72
C ILE A 121 11.47 -13.10 28.11
N ILE A 122 12.39 -12.89 27.17
CA ILE A 122 13.10 -13.97 26.49
C ILE A 122 14.44 -14.20 27.18
N ILE A 123 14.69 -15.44 27.62
CA ILE A 123 15.96 -15.86 28.21
C ILE A 123 16.56 -17.01 27.39
N ALA A 124 17.89 -17.10 27.33
CA ALA A 124 18.56 -18.14 26.56
C ALA A 124 18.57 -19.49 27.30
N ALA A 125 18.48 -20.61 26.57
CA ALA A 125 18.50 -21.96 27.15
C ALA A 125 19.91 -22.43 27.56
N ASP A 126 20.96 -21.73 27.14
CA ASP A 126 22.38 -22.06 27.36
C ASP A 126 23.01 -21.31 28.55
N LEU A 127 22.19 -20.69 29.40
CA LEU A 127 22.66 -19.97 30.58
C LEU A 127 23.20 -20.95 31.64
N ARG A 128 24.39 -20.65 32.17
CA ARG A 128 25.08 -21.47 33.19
C ARG A 128 25.32 -20.68 34.46
N GLN A 129 25.40 -21.39 35.58
CA GLN A 129 25.78 -20.84 36.88
C GLN A 129 26.98 -21.62 37.45
N GLU A 130 28.11 -20.95 37.68
CA GLU A 130 29.32 -21.59 38.21
C GLU A 130 29.94 -20.73 39.33
N GLN A 131 30.11 -21.33 40.52
CA GLN A 131 30.81 -20.71 41.65
C GLN A 131 30.30 -19.28 42.01
N GLY A 132 28.99 -19.04 41.88
CA GLY A 132 28.35 -17.75 42.15
C GLY A 132 28.41 -16.73 41.00
N ARG A 133 29.01 -17.08 39.86
CA ARG A 133 29.00 -16.33 38.59
C ARG A 133 27.95 -16.89 37.63
N GLY A 134 27.56 -16.10 36.63
CA GLY A 134 26.60 -16.51 35.62
C GLY A 134 25.17 -16.15 35.99
N PHE A 135 24.21 -16.96 35.56
CA PHE A 135 22.78 -16.67 35.64
C PHE A 135 22.28 -16.39 37.08
N LYS A 136 21.47 -15.35 37.24
CA LYS A 136 20.82 -14.93 38.49
C LYS A 136 19.35 -14.61 38.21
N VAL A 137 18.43 -15.05 39.07
CA VAL A 137 16.98 -14.90 38.83
C VAL A 137 16.55 -13.42 38.83
N ASP A 138 17.13 -12.58 39.68
CA ASP A 138 16.94 -11.11 39.65
C ASP A 138 17.20 -10.48 38.26
N TRP A 139 18.00 -11.10 37.37
CA TRP A 139 18.18 -10.58 35.99
C TRP A 139 16.84 -10.47 35.25
N ILE A 140 15.95 -11.44 35.42
CA ILE A 140 14.60 -11.44 34.82
C ILE A 140 13.82 -10.21 35.28
N LYS A 141 13.91 -9.88 36.58
CA LYS A 141 13.25 -8.72 37.16
C LYS A 141 13.87 -7.41 36.70
N GLN A 142 15.19 -7.32 36.57
CA GLN A 142 15.85 -6.13 36.02
C GLN A 142 15.45 -5.89 34.56
N MET A 143 15.31 -6.94 33.75
CA MET A 143 14.85 -6.83 32.36
C MET A 143 13.38 -6.40 32.26
N ALA A 144 12.53 -6.85 33.19
CA ALA A 144 11.11 -6.52 33.19
C ALA A 144 10.82 -5.06 33.60
N ARG A 145 11.62 -4.48 34.50
CA ARG A 145 11.37 -3.14 35.07
C ARG A 145 11.28 -2.02 34.03
N PRO A 146 12.22 -1.88 33.06
CA PRO A 146 12.13 -0.85 32.04
C PRO A 146 10.86 -0.98 31.22
N ILE A 147 10.53 -2.22 30.81
CA ILE A 147 9.33 -2.43 30.02
C ILE A 147 8.09 -2.15 30.85
N GLN A 148 8.00 -2.48 32.14
CA GLN A 148 6.86 -2.11 33.00
C GLN A 148 6.67 -0.59 33.20
N GLY A 149 7.66 0.21 32.82
CA GLY A 149 7.59 1.67 32.78
C GLY A 149 7.39 2.19 31.37
N ASP A 150 8.35 3.01 30.93
CA ASP A 150 8.26 3.76 29.69
C ASP A 150 8.87 3.03 28.47
N TYR A 151 9.57 1.91 28.63
CA TYR A 151 10.23 1.27 27.50
C TYR A 151 9.33 0.20 26.85
N ASP A 152 9.50 0.02 25.55
CA ASP A 152 8.79 -1.00 24.77
C ASP A 152 9.67 -2.26 24.61
N LEU A 153 10.99 -2.07 24.52
CA LEU A 153 12.00 -3.11 24.37
C LEU A 153 13.19 -2.84 25.30
N ALA A 154 13.56 -3.84 26.10
CA ALA A 154 14.77 -3.81 26.93
C ALA A 154 15.77 -4.85 26.41
N LEU A 155 16.89 -4.38 25.86
CA LEU A 155 17.99 -5.21 25.39
C LEU A 155 18.98 -5.46 26.53
N VAL A 156 19.56 -6.66 26.60
CA VAL A 156 20.58 -6.96 27.62
C VAL A 156 21.96 -6.55 27.11
N ASN A 157 22.73 -5.88 27.98
CA ASN A 157 24.15 -5.61 27.80
C ASN A 157 24.96 -6.41 28.84
N PHE A 158 25.69 -7.44 28.40
CA PHE A 158 26.49 -8.29 29.28
C PHE A 158 27.91 -7.75 29.50
N LYS A 159 28.48 -8.06 30.67
CA LYS A 159 29.93 -7.90 30.89
C LYS A 159 30.69 -9.03 30.19
N ARG A 160 31.24 -8.74 29.01
CA ARG A 160 31.95 -9.71 28.16
C ARG A 160 33.47 -9.55 28.16
N HIS A 161 34.17 -10.64 27.82
CA HIS A 161 35.60 -10.58 27.53
C HIS A 161 35.83 -9.87 26.19
N GLN A 162 37.00 -9.25 26.02
CA GLN A 162 37.30 -8.41 24.86
C GLN A 162 37.24 -9.13 23.50
N LEU A 163 37.33 -10.47 23.49
CA LEU A 163 37.30 -11.32 22.29
C LEU A 163 35.98 -12.08 22.10
N GLU A 164 35.01 -11.91 23.00
CA GLU A 164 33.79 -12.72 23.02
C GLU A 164 32.75 -12.25 21.99
N ASP A 165 32.52 -10.93 21.88
CA ASP A 165 31.54 -10.33 20.96
C ASP A 165 32.21 -9.60 19.79
N LEU A 166 32.92 -10.35 18.94
CA LEU A 166 33.51 -9.79 17.72
C LEU A 166 32.47 -9.56 16.62
N LEU A 167 31.45 -10.42 16.51
CA LEU A 167 30.34 -10.26 15.55
C LEU A 167 29.57 -8.95 15.79
N GLY A 168 29.14 -8.72 17.04
CA GLY A 168 28.39 -7.52 17.41
C GLY A 168 29.20 -6.25 17.16
N ARG A 169 30.46 -6.23 17.58
CA ARG A 169 31.31 -5.02 17.56
C ARG A 169 31.97 -4.72 16.23
N LEU A 170 32.26 -5.73 15.39
CA LEU A 170 32.92 -5.53 14.08
C LEU A 170 31.95 -5.47 12.90
N PHE A 171 30.69 -5.87 13.07
CA PHE A 171 29.72 -5.97 11.98
C PHE A 171 28.33 -5.43 12.34
N THR A 172 27.63 -6.02 13.30
CA THR A 172 26.20 -5.72 13.54
C THR A 172 25.96 -4.32 14.10
N SER A 173 26.62 -3.94 15.20
CA SER A 173 26.43 -2.64 15.84
C SER A 173 26.81 -1.47 14.92
N PRO A 174 27.96 -1.50 14.21
CA PRO A 174 28.29 -0.46 13.22
C PRO A 174 27.24 -0.31 12.11
N LEU A 175 26.68 -1.40 11.58
CA LEU A 175 25.65 -1.32 10.53
C LEU A 175 24.34 -0.75 11.08
N VAL A 176 23.90 -1.18 12.26
CA VAL A 176 22.70 -0.62 12.92
C VAL A 176 22.90 0.88 13.16
N GLU A 177 24.08 1.30 13.59
CA GLU A 177 24.38 2.72 13.80
C GLU A 177 24.37 3.52 12.50
N VAL A 178 25.03 3.04 11.43
CA VAL A 178 25.09 3.71 10.12
C VAL A 178 23.71 3.93 9.51
N PHE A 179 22.85 2.91 9.56
CA PHE A 179 21.58 2.90 8.83
C PHE A 179 20.38 3.34 9.67
N TYR A 180 20.43 3.14 10.99
CA TYR A 180 19.31 3.47 11.90
C TYR A 180 19.65 4.59 12.88
N GLY A 181 20.91 5.00 13.00
CA GLY A 181 21.34 6.10 13.87
C GLY A 181 21.44 5.74 15.35
N TYR A 182 21.38 4.46 15.73
CA TYR A 182 21.46 4.04 17.13
C TYR A 182 22.63 3.10 17.39
N ARG A 183 23.42 3.41 18.42
CA ARG A 183 24.48 2.55 18.92
C ARG A 183 23.90 1.54 19.91
N VAL A 184 23.92 0.27 19.52
CA VAL A 184 23.55 -0.88 20.36
C VAL A 184 24.82 -1.58 20.83
N SER A 185 24.98 -1.77 22.14
CA SER A 185 26.21 -2.28 22.75
C SER A 185 26.38 -3.78 22.56
N ASP A 186 25.32 -4.57 22.77
CA ASP A 186 25.31 -6.05 22.66
C ASP A 186 24.08 -6.53 21.87
N PRO A 187 24.09 -6.42 20.53
CA PRO A 187 22.96 -6.78 19.68
C PRO A 187 22.67 -8.30 19.63
N HIS A 188 23.56 -9.13 20.18
CA HIS A 188 23.50 -10.62 20.13
C HIS A 188 23.39 -11.26 21.52
N SER A 189 22.99 -10.51 22.54
CA SER A 189 22.82 -11.00 23.91
C SER A 189 21.86 -12.21 23.99
N SER A 190 20.98 -12.36 23.00
CA SER A 190 19.95 -13.41 22.90
C SER A 190 18.93 -13.36 24.05
N MET A 191 18.90 -12.24 24.79
CA MET A 191 18.02 -11.99 25.92
C MET A 191 17.47 -10.57 25.84
N TYR A 192 16.15 -10.44 25.94
CA TYR A 192 15.47 -9.16 25.89
C TYR A 192 14.07 -9.27 26.50
N ALA A 193 13.52 -8.15 26.96
CA ALA A 193 12.14 -8.05 27.41
C ALA A 193 11.34 -7.15 26.48
N ILE A 194 10.12 -7.56 26.15
CA ILE A 194 9.23 -6.95 25.18
C ILE A 194 7.91 -6.66 25.90
N SER A 195 7.50 -5.40 25.86
CA SER A 195 6.17 -5.00 26.34
C SER A 195 5.07 -5.68 25.54
N HIS A 196 3.91 -5.92 26.18
CA HIS A 196 2.73 -6.45 25.49
C HIS A 196 2.38 -5.66 24.22
N ASP A 197 2.36 -4.33 24.26
CA ASP A 197 2.09 -3.46 23.09
C ASP A 197 3.03 -3.79 21.92
N LEU A 198 4.34 -3.92 22.17
CA LEU A 198 5.30 -4.28 21.12
C LEU A 198 5.15 -5.73 20.66
N VAL A 199 4.74 -6.66 21.54
CA VAL A 199 4.42 -8.05 21.14
C VAL A 199 3.29 -8.05 20.11
N GLU A 200 2.24 -7.26 20.30
CA GLU A 200 1.12 -7.19 19.35
C GLU A 200 1.57 -6.68 17.99
N ASP A 201 2.33 -5.57 17.97
CA ASP A 201 2.89 -4.99 16.74
C ASP A 201 3.73 -6.02 15.97
N LEU A 202 4.60 -6.75 16.68
CA LEU A 202 5.48 -7.75 16.09
C LEU A 202 4.71 -8.96 15.56
N CYS A 203 3.69 -9.45 16.29
CA CYS A 203 2.83 -10.54 15.84
C CYS A 203 2.08 -10.20 14.55
N GLN A 204 1.56 -8.96 14.44
CA GLN A 204 0.88 -8.51 13.23
C GLN A 204 1.83 -8.47 12.03
N ASP A 205 3.04 -7.93 12.19
CA ASP A 205 4.06 -7.88 11.13
C ASP A 205 4.65 -9.27 10.80
N SER A 206 4.58 -10.23 11.73
CA SER A 206 5.31 -11.51 11.64
C SER A 206 4.97 -12.40 10.44
N LYS A 207 3.82 -12.18 9.81
CA LYS A 207 3.35 -12.92 8.62
C LYS A 207 4.10 -12.53 7.35
N PHE A 208 4.69 -11.34 7.36
CA PHE A 208 5.49 -10.81 6.26
C PHE A 208 6.98 -10.99 6.51
N TRP A 209 7.35 -11.68 7.60
CA TRP A 209 8.75 -11.90 7.90
C TRP A 209 9.36 -12.89 6.91
N PRO A 210 10.52 -12.55 6.32
CA PRO A 210 11.21 -13.45 5.43
C PRO A 210 11.76 -14.67 6.20
N ASN A 211 11.91 -15.81 5.52
CA ASN A 211 12.37 -17.08 6.13
C ASN A 211 13.70 -16.95 6.93
N ILE A 212 14.52 -15.94 6.63
CA ILE A 212 15.74 -15.62 7.38
C ILE A 212 15.49 -15.33 8.86
N THR A 213 14.28 -14.90 9.24
CA THR A 213 13.90 -14.65 10.64
C THR A 213 13.62 -15.93 11.41
N ASN A 214 13.51 -17.10 10.76
CA ASN A 214 13.22 -18.36 11.45
C ASN A 214 14.38 -18.83 12.34
N GLY A 215 15.61 -18.36 12.05
CA GLY A 215 16.83 -18.67 12.81
C GLY A 215 17.29 -17.52 13.72
N TYR A 216 18.60 -17.27 13.72
CA TYR A 216 19.27 -16.17 14.45
C TYR A 216 19.09 -14.81 13.78
N GLY A 217 18.56 -14.75 12.55
CA GLY A 217 18.20 -13.50 11.91
C GLY A 217 17.09 -12.72 12.65
N ILE A 218 16.39 -13.35 13.60
CA ILE A 218 15.33 -12.74 14.39
C ILE A 218 15.81 -11.55 15.23
N ASP A 219 17.01 -11.62 15.83
CA ASP A 219 17.47 -10.60 16.77
C ASP A 219 17.66 -9.22 16.09
N PRO A 220 18.45 -9.09 15.00
CA PRO A 220 18.52 -7.82 14.26
C PRO A 220 17.18 -7.39 13.64
N TRP A 221 16.30 -8.35 13.31
CA TRP A 221 14.97 -8.04 12.78
C TRP A 221 14.10 -7.31 13.82
N LEU A 222 14.02 -7.83 15.05
CA LEU A 222 13.27 -7.21 16.14
C LEU A 222 13.81 -5.82 16.50
N ILE A 223 15.13 -5.68 16.59
CA ILE A 223 15.77 -4.40 16.93
C ILE A 223 15.47 -3.33 15.87
N THR A 224 15.67 -3.65 14.58
CA THR A 224 15.44 -2.69 13.50
C THR A 224 13.96 -2.33 13.35
N ARG A 225 13.02 -3.26 13.61
CA ARG A 225 11.59 -2.96 13.65
C ARG A 225 11.23 -1.99 14.76
N ALA A 226 11.69 -2.23 15.99
CA ALA A 226 11.46 -1.33 17.11
C ALA A 226 12.02 0.08 16.82
N LEU A 227 13.22 0.17 16.24
CA LEU A 227 13.83 1.45 15.84
C LEU A 227 13.02 2.15 14.73
N ARG A 228 12.59 1.40 13.70
CA ARG A 228 11.79 1.94 12.58
C ARG A 228 10.43 2.45 13.06
N TRP A 229 9.79 1.76 13.99
CA TRP A 229 8.53 2.17 14.60
C TRP A 229 8.69 3.23 15.70
N ASN A 230 9.91 3.77 15.89
CA ASN A 230 10.21 4.80 16.88
C ASN A 230 9.77 4.40 18.31
N LYS A 231 9.93 3.11 18.62
CA LYS A 231 9.66 2.55 19.96
C LYS A 231 10.77 2.95 20.93
N ARG A 232 10.45 3.02 22.21
CA ARG A 232 11.40 3.37 23.27
C ARG A 232 12.21 2.13 23.65
N ILE A 233 13.52 2.18 23.40
CA ILE A 233 14.44 1.06 23.63
C ILE A 233 15.49 1.47 24.67
N CYS A 234 15.79 0.59 25.61
CA CYS A 234 16.92 0.75 26.54
C CYS A 234 17.81 -0.48 26.58
N GLU A 235 19.02 -0.29 27.12
CA GLU A 235 19.92 -1.38 27.49
C GLU A 235 19.91 -1.60 29.01
N VAL A 236 19.84 -2.86 29.43
CA VAL A 236 19.92 -3.28 30.83
C VAL A 236 21.27 -3.92 31.07
N GLU A 237 22.07 -3.32 31.95
CA GLU A 237 23.38 -3.85 32.30
C GLU A 237 23.26 -5.04 33.25
N LEU A 238 23.74 -6.20 32.83
CA LEU A 238 23.75 -7.43 33.63
C LEU A 238 25.19 -7.90 33.92
N GLY A 239 25.31 -9.05 34.61
CA GLY A 239 26.61 -9.64 34.96
C GLY A 239 27.34 -10.27 33.78
N ALA A 240 28.26 -11.19 34.07
CA ALA A 240 28.96 -11.95 33.03
C ALA A 240 28.10 -13.14 32.54
N LYS A 241 27.93 -13.28 31.22
CA LYS A 241 27.34 -14.48 30.59
C LYS A 241 28.43 -15.55 30.46
N LEU A 242 28.16 -16.76 30.96
CA LEU A 242 29.10 -17.90 30.87
C LEU A 242 28.76 -18.76 29.66
N SER A 243 29.25 -18.39 28.47
CA SER A 243 28.96 -19.09 27.21
C SER A 243 30.20 -19.27 26.36
N TYR A 244 30.45 -20.49 25.88
CA TYR A 244 31.49 -20.81 24.92
C TYR A 244 30.89 -20.91 23.51
N ILE A 245 31.43 -20.17 22.54
CA ILE A 245 30.96 -20.18 21.14
C ILE A 245 32.02 -20.86 20.26
N SER A 246 31.66 -21.98 19.62
CA SER A 246 32.53 -22.61 18.62
C SER A 246 32.59 -21.78 17.34
N LYS A 247 33.66 -21.98 16.55
CA LYS A 247 33.81 -21.33 15.23
C LYS A 247 32.65 -21.68 14.29
N GLU A 248 32.23 -22.94 14.26
CA GLU A 248 31.13 -23.40 13.41
C GLU A 248 29.82 -22.69 13.76
N LYS A 249 29.58 -22.48 15.06
CA LYS A 249 28.42 -21.73 15.54
C LYS A 249 28.53 -20.25 15.18
N LEU A 250 29.70 -19.64 15.34
CA LEU A 250 29.95 -18.25 14.97
C LEU A 250 29.65 -18.01 13.49
N ASN A 251 30.14 -18.87 12.60
CA ASN A 251 29.95 -18.74 11.16
C ASN A 251 28.47 -18.89 10.78
N PHE A 252 27.79 -19.87 11.38
CA PHE A 252 26.35 -20.05 11.18
C PHE A 252 25.52 -18.83 11.62
N VAL A 253 25.81 -18.28 12.81
CA VAL A 253 25.15 -17.08 13.34
C VAL A 253 25.48 -15.84 12.49
N PHE A 254 26.74 -15.69 12.04
CA PHE A 254 27.14 -14.60 11.16
C PHE A 254 26.35 -14.64 9.84
N THR A 255 26.28 -15.78 9.15
CA THR A 255 25.56 -15.89 7.87
C THR A 255 24.10 -15.44 8.01
N GLN A 256 23.40 -15.93 9.04
CA GLN A 256 21.99 -15.56 9.27
C GLN A 256 21.81 -14.09 9.70
N THR A 257 22.74 -13.57 10.50
CA THR A 257 22.74 -12.15 10.91
C THR A 257 22.98 -11.23 9.72
N ALA A 258 23.94 -11.56 8.86
CA ALA A 258 24.25 -10.80 7.65
C ALA A 258 23.06 -10.79 6.68
N ALA A 259 22.44 -11.96 6.46
CA ALA A 259 21.21 -12.07 5.66
C ALA A 259 20.12 -11.13 6.18
N SER A 260 19.84 -11.21 7.49
CA SER A 260 18.79 -10.40 8.13
C SER A 260 19.08 -8.92 8.08
N LEU A 261 20.31 -8.48 8.37
CA LEU A 261 20.69 -7.07 8.31
C LEU A 261 20.64 -6.53 6.89
N PHE A 262 21.11 -7.28 5.89
CA PHE A 262 21.07 -6.84 4.49
C PHE A 262 19.64 -6.66 4.00
N GLU A 263 18.75 -7.57 4.40
CA GLU A 263 17.32 -7.46 4.12
C GLU A 263 16.69 -6.25 4.84
N CYS A 264 17.01 -6.04 6.13
CA CYS A 264 16.53 -4.88 6.89
C CYS A 264 16.98 -3.55 6.26
N ILE A 265 18.26 -3.44 5.89
CA ILE A 265 18.84 -2.23 5.28
C ILE A 265 18.20 -1.97 3.91
N THR A 266 17.99 -3.03 3.12
CA THR A 266 17.30 -2.95 1.82
C THR A 266 15.86 -2.45 1.97
N ARG A 267 15.09 -3.09 2.87
CA ARG A 267 13.71 -2.73 3.19
C ARG A 267 13.57 -1.26 3.59
N ASP A 268 14.49 -0.77 4.42
CA ASP A 268 14.40 0.57 5.02
C ASP A 268 15.12 1.66 4.21
N SER A 269 15.53 1.37 2.97
CA SER A 269 16.38 2.25 2.14
C SER A 269 15.88 3.67 1.94
N LYS A 270 14.59 3.86 1.70
CA LYS A 270 14.00 5.21 1.58
C LYS A 270 14.19 6.07 2.83
N ILE A 271 14.17 5.47 4.02
CA ILE A 271 14.22 6.20 5.28
C ILE A 271 15.63 6.76 5.50
N TRP A 272 16.65 5.91 5.36
CA TRP A 272 18.03 6.33 5.58
C TRP A 272 18.65 7.08 4.39
N LEU A 273 18.03 7.03 3.20
CA LEU A 273 18.36 7.91 2.06
C LEU A 273 17.78 9.33 2.21
N SER A 274 16.60 9.47 2.82
CA SER A 274 15.89 10.75 2.89
C SER A 274 16.18 11.59 4.14
N ARG A 275 16.82 11.01 5.15
CA ARG A 275 17.10 11.65 6.44
C ARG A 275 18.59 11.69 6.74
N GLU A 276 19.06 12.83 7.24
CA GLU A 276 20.37 12.87 7.89
C GLU A 276 20.29 12.10 9.23
N PRO A 277 21.17 11.13 9.47
CA PRO A 277 21.13 10.34 10.70
C PRO A 277 21.56 11.22 11.89
N VAL A 278 20.76 11.20 12.95
CA VAL A 278 21.18 11.70 14.27
C VAL A 278 21.67 10.50 15.06
N PHE A 279 22.99 10.37 15.22
CA PHE A 279 23.58 9.25 15.95
C PHE A 279 23.35 9.40 17.47
N ARG A 280 22.76 8.37 18.08
CA ARG A 280 22.40 8.33 19.50
C ARG A 280 22.86 7.03 20.14
N SER A 281 23.15 7.07 21.44
CA SER A 281 23.25 5.86 22.26
C SER A 281 21.88 5.55 22.86
N LEU A 282 21.60 4.26 23.07
CA LEU A 282 20.43 3.84 23.82
C LEU A 282 20.53 4.29 25.28
N ASP A 283 19.38 4.52 25.90
CA ASP A 283 19.31 4.79 27.34
C ASP A 283 19.79 3.55 28.12
N ILE A 284 20.57 3.77 29.17
CA ILE A 284 21.09 2.70 30.01
C ILE A 284 20.27 2.64 31.30
N TYR A 285 19.60 1.50 31.50
CA TYR A 285 18.95 1.18 32.76
C TYR A 285 19.97 0.49 33.68
N ALA A 286 20.56 1.27 34.58
CA ALA A 286 21.55 0.77 35.53
C ALA A 286 20.91 -0.25 36.50
N GLY A 287 21.30 -1.52 36.37
CA GLY A 287 20.87 -2.61 37.24
C GLY A 287 21.66 -2.70 38.55
N ALA A 288 21.56 -3.87 39.21
CA ALA A 288 22.38 -4.18 40.37
C ALA A 288 23.86 -4.30 39.97
N ASN A 289 24.78 -3.88 40.84
CA ASN A 289 26.22 -3.98 40.54
C ASN A 289 26.70 -5.44 40.71
N TYR A 290 26.89 -6.15 39.58
CA TYR A 290 27.42 -7.50 39.59
C TYR A 290 28.97 -7.50 39.54
N PRO A 291 29.67 -8.05 40.55
CA PRO A 291 31.13 -8.08 40.61
C PRO A 291 31.78 -9.17 39.72
N ASP A 292 30.96 -9.95 39.01
CA ASP A 292 31.42 -11.12 38.25
C ASP A 292 32.38 -10.73 37.12
N LYS A 293 33.47 -11.50 36.95
CA LYS A 293 34.38 -11.40 35.81
C LYS A 293 33.89 -12.26 34.64
N ALA A 294 34.03 -11.74 33.42
CA ALA A 294 33.71 -12.43 32.18
C ALA A 294 34.52 -13.72 31.99
N GLU A 295 33.98 -14.67 31.24
CA GLU A 295 34.67 -15.90 30.83
C GLU A 295 35.66 -15.59 29.69
N GLU A 296 36.88 -16.11 29.78
CA GLU A 296 37.89 -15.92 28.73
C GLU A 296 37.61 -16.86 27.56
N ASN A 297 36.93 -16.36 26.54
CA ASN A 297 36.86 -17.03 25.23
C ASN A 297 38.06 -16.62 24.36
N SER A 298 38.67 -17.60 23.69
CA SER A 298 39.78 -17.40 22.77
C SER A 298 39.52 -18.04 21.41
N PHE A 299 39.58 -17.23 20.34
CA PHE A 299 39.66 -17.73 18.97
C PHE A 299 41.14 -17.87 18.57
N SER A 300 41.48 -18.99 17.92
CA SER A 300 42.82 -19.22 17.40
C SER A 300 43.03 -18.44 16.10
N PHE A 301 44.09 -17.62 16.06
CA PHE A 301 44.51 -16.90 14.85
C PHE A 301 44.69 -17.85 13.66
N ASN A 302 45.34 -19.00 13.88
CA ASN A 302 45.62 -19.98 12.82
C ASN A 302 44.32 -20.60 12.29
N ASP A 303 43.37 -20.92 13.17
CA ASP A 303 42.12 -21.58 12.75
C ASP A 303 41.26 -20.65 11.90
N MET A 304 41.19 -19.37 12.29
CA MET A 304 40.49 -18.32 11.53
C MET A 304 41.18 -18.05 10.18
N LEU A 305 42.52 -17.98 10.17
CA LEU A 305 43.29 -17.78 8.96
C LEU A 305 43.16 -18.96 7.98
N ILE A 306 43.17 -20.19 8.48
CA ILE A 306 42.96 -21.40 7.66
C ILE A 306 41.55 -21.40 7.08
N SER A 307 40.53 -21.09 7.90
CA SER A 307 39.14 -21.02 7.45
C SER A 307 38.97 -20.01 6.32
N PHE A 308 39.49 -18.80 6.49
CA PHE A 308 39.51 -17.78 5.42
C PHE A 308 40.17 -18.31 4.16
N LYS A 309 41.40 -18.85 4.25
CA LYS A 309 42.18 -19.25 3.07
C LYS A 309 41.57 -20.42 2.31
N GLN A 310 41.13 -21.46 3.01
CA GLN A 310 40.62 -22.68 2.38
C GLN A 310 39.23 -22.45 1.81
N ASN A 311 38.35 -21.77 2.55
CA ASN A 311 36.94 -21.69 2.20
C ASN A 311 36.66 -20.53 1.23
N TYR A 312 37.26 -19.35 1.43
CA TYR A 312 37.03 -18.21 0.52
C TYR A 312 37.61 -18.45 -0.88
N SER A 313 38.67 -19.26 -1.02
CA SER A 313 39.28 -19.59 -2.33
C SER A 313 38.28 -20.15 -3.35
N GLN A 314 37.22 -20.81 -2.87
CA GLN A 314 36.17 -21.38 -3.72
C GLN A 314 35.22 -20.31 -4.28
N TYR A 315 35.13 -19.16 -3.60
CA TYR A 315 34.25 -18.03 -3.92
C TYR A 315 34.99 -16.83 -4.52
N GLU A 316 36.30 -16.94 -4.78
CA GLU A 316 37.10 -15.88 -5.39
C GLU A 316 36.51 -15.44 -6.74
N ARG A 317 36.09 -16.41 -7.58
CA ARG A 317 35.45 -16.14 -8.86
C ARG A 317 34.14 -15.38 -8.71
N LEU A 318 33.37 -15.67 -7.67
CA LEU A 318 32.10 -14.99 -7.40
C LEU A 318 32.35 -13.52 -7.08
N SER A 319 33.32 -13.25 -6.20
CA SER A 319 33.70 -11.90 -5.81
C SER A 319 34.16 -11.05 -7.00
N ASN A 320 34.86 -11.66 -7.97
CA ASN A 320 35.29 -10.99 -9.19
C ASN A 320 34.15 -10.55 -10.13
N LEU A 321 32.93 -11.06 -9.95
CA LEU A 321 31.78 -10.69 -10.79
C LEU A 321 31.18 -9.33 -10.42
N PHE A 322 31.33 -8.89 -9.16
CA PHE A 322 30.64 -7.69 -8.67
C PHE A 322 31.53 -6.75 -7.84
N LEU A 323 32.68 -7.20 -7.32
CA LEU A 323 33.60 -6.33 -6.59
C LEU A 323 34.45 -5.47 -7.54
N PRO A 324 34.77 -4.21 -7.17
CA PRO A 324 35.75 -3.40 -7.88
C PRO A 324 37.14 -4.06 -7.93
N SER A 325 37.87 -3.88 -9.03
CA SER A 325 39.17 -4.55 -9.26
C SER A 325 40.21 -4.28 -8.16
N GLU A 326 40.25 -3.06 -7.61
CA GLU A 326 41.16 -2.67 -6.52
C GLU A 326 40.86 -3.44 -5.22
N LEU A 327 39.57 -3.67 -4.94
CA LEU A 327 39.12 -4.40 -3.76
C LEU A 327 39.41 -5.90 -3.90
N THR A 328 39.16 -6.45 -5.09
CA THR A 328 39.52 -7.83 -5.44
C THR A 328 41.01 -8.08 -5.26
N GLU A 329 41.87 -7.18 -5.74
CA GLU A 329 43.33 -7.31 -5.58
C GLU A 329 43.72 -7.27 -4.10
N SER A 330 43.13 -6.38 -3.32
CA SER A 330 43.39 -6.26 -1.88
C SER A 330 42.97 -7.53 -1.10
N LEU A 331 41.82 -8.11 -1.42
CA LEU A 331 41.36 -9.38 -0.84
C LEU A 331 42.28 -10.54 -1.23
N TYR A 332 42.74 -10.57 -2.49
CA TYR A 332 43.69 -11.58 -2.96
C TYR A 332 45.07 -11.47 -2.28
N GLN A 333 45.56 -10.25 -2.06
CA GLN A 333 46.79 -10.02 -1.30
C GLN A 333 46.66 -10.52 0.15
N ALA A 334 45.51 -10.27 0.81
CA ALA A 334 45.24 -10.81 2.13
C ALA A 334 45.17 -12.36 2.13
N LEU A 335 44.55 -12.95 1.11
CA LEU A 335 44.42 -14.40 0.94
C LEU A 335 45.77 -15.10 0.79
N THR A 336 46.70 -14.48 0.05
CA THR A 336 48.03 -15.06 -0.25
C THR A 336 49.11 -14.73 0.78
N ALA A 337 48.90 -13.74 1.66
CA ALA A 337 49.87 -13.33 2.68
C ALA A 337 50.21 -14.46 3.68
N SER A 338 51.49 -14.61 4.02
CA SER A 338 51.95 -15.59 5.02
C SER A 338 51.80 -15.08 6.46
N GLY A 339 51.72 -15.98 7.45
CA GLY A 339 51.30 -15.69 8.84
C GLY A 339 51.82 -14.39 9.46
N THR A 340 53.13 -14.13 9.40
CA THR A 340 53.73 -12.92 10.00
C THR A 340 53.52 -11.63 9.20
N LYS A 341 53.14 -11.74 7.92
CA LYS A 341 52.84 -10.62 7.01
C LYS A 341 51.34 -10.41 6.78
N PHE A 342 50.49 -11.29 7.30
CA PHE A 342 49.05 -11.20 7.14
C PHE A 342 48.52 -9.92 7.79
N SER A 343 47.66 -9.21 7.06
CA SER A 343 46.96 -8.02 7.53
C SER A 343 45.59 -7.97 6.86
N PHE A 344 44.56 -7.72 7.66
CA PHE A 344 43.20 -7.47 7.20
C PHE A 344 42.68 -6.24 7.95
N ASN A 345 42.83 -5.07 7.34
CA ASN A 345 42.57 -3.78 8.00
C ASN A 345 41.07 -3.41 8.03
N HIS A 346 40.74 -2.37 8.80
CA HIS A 346 39.37 -1.86 8.98
C HIS A 346 38.70 -1.49 7.66
N ARG A 347 39.45 -0.80 6.78
CA ARG A 347 38.96 -0.27 5.51
C ARG A 347 38.58 -1.36 4.51
N LEU A 348 39.46 -2.35 4.34
CA LEU A 348 39.22 -3.52 3.49
C LEU A 348 37.92 -4.24 3.89
N TRP A 349 37.67 -4.37 5.20
CA TRP A 349 36.46 -4.99 5.70
C TRP A 349 35.20 -4.17 5.38
N VAL A 350 35.20 -2.87 5.68
CA VAL A 350 34.03 -2.00 5.43
C VAL A 350 33.71 -1.93 3.94
N GLU A 351 34.72 -1.71 3.10
CA GLU A 351 34.54 -1.67 1.64
C GLU A 351 33.96 -3.00 1.14
N THR A 352 34.45 -4.13 1.65
CA THR A 352 33.90 -5.45 1.31
C THR A 352 32.44 -5.59 1.75
N VAL A 353 32.10 -5.28 3.00
CA VAL A 353 30.72 -5.37 3.50
C VAL A 353 29.76 -4.51 2.67
N TYR A 354 30.16 -3.27 2.34
CA TYR A 354 29.35 -2.39 1.50
C TYR A 354 29.17 -2.89 0.08
N GLN A 355 30.22 -3.42 -0.56
CA GLN A 355 30.09 -4.00 -1.90
C GLN A 355 29.25 -5.29 -1.88
N PHE A 356 29.36 -6.11 -0.84
CA PHE A 356 28.50 -7.29 -0.67
C PHE A 356 27.04 -6.89 -0.44
N LEU A 357 26.76 -5.81 0.29
CA LEU A 357 25.40 -5.28 0.45
C LEU A 357 24.84 -4.74 -0.88
N LEU A 358 25.65 -4.04 -1.69
CA LEU A 358 25.26 -3.61 -3.04
C LEU A 358 25.01 -4.81 -3.96
N GLY A 359 25.88 -5.82 -3.92
CA GLY A 359 25.73 -7.06 -4.68
C GLY A 359 24.47 -7.83 -4.30
N TYR A 360 24.19 -7.92 -3.00
CA TYR A 360 22.96 -8.54 -2.46
C TYR A 360 21.70 -7.85 -3.01
N ARG A 361 21.69 -6.51 -3.09
CA ARG A 361 20.49 -5.77 -3.54
C ARG A 361 20.31 -5.75 -5.06
N PHE A 362 21.39 -5.49 -5.79
CA PHE A 362 21.32 -5.04 -7.19
C PHE A 362 21.78 -6.10 -8.19
N ASN A 363 22.24 -7.27 -7.75
CA ASN A 363 22.72 -8.32 -8.65
C ASN A 363 21.85 -9.60 -8.57
N PRO A 364 20.71 -9.64 -9.27
CA PRO A 364 19.79 -10.78 -9.22
C PRO A 364 20.35 -12.08 -9.81
N GLY A 365 21.49 -12.01 -10.52
CA GLY A 365 22.16 -13.18 -11.10
C GLY A 365 23.00 -13.99 -10.11
N ILE A 366 23.14 -13.54 -8.85
CA ILE A 366 23.96 -14.17 -7.83
C ILE A 366 23.07 -14.79 -6.74
N SER A 367 23.35 -16.04 -6.37
CA SER A 367 22.71 -16.69 -5.22
C SER A 367 23.05 -15.96 -3.92
N HIS A 368 22.02 -15.54 -3.17
CA HIS A 368 22.20 -14.91 -1.87
C HIS A 368 22.95 -15.82 -0.89
N ASP A 369 22.70 -17.13 -0.94
CA ASP A 369 23.39 -18.10 -0.07
C ASP A 369 24.90 -18.14 -0.36
N ASP A 370 25.30 -18.15 -1.63
CA ASP A 370 26.72 -18.17 -2.01
C ASP A 370 27.41 -16.85 -1.65
N LEU A 371 26.72 -15.72 -1.85
CA LEU A 371 27.22 -14.39 -1.49
C LEU A 371 27.43 -14.30 0.04
N LEU A 372 26.47 -14.74 0.83
CA LEU A 372 26.56 -14.69 2.29
C LEU A 372 27.61 -15.67 2.84
N ASN A 373 27.68 -16.89 2.30
CA ASN A 373 28.73 -17.85 2.68
C ASN A 373 30.13 -17.32 2.36
N SER A 374 30.30 -16.68 1.20
CA SER A 374 31.55 -16.02 0.85
C SER A 374 31.92 -14.93 1.87
N LEU A 375 30.97 -14.07 2.24
CA LEU A 375 31.18 -13.02 3.24
C LEU A 375 31.54 -13.59 4.62
N THR A 376 30.94 -14.71 5.02
CA THR A 376 31.26 -15.42 6.27
C THR A 376 32.72 -15.84 6.33
N PHE A 377 33.27 -16.39 5.25
CA PHE A 377 34.69 -16.76 5.22
C PHE A 377 35.61 -15.54 5.19
N ILE A 378 35.20 -14.44 4.55
CA ILE A 378 35.94 -13.17 4.64
C ILE A 378 35.92 -12.64 6.08
N PHE A 379 34.83 -12.80 6.81
CA PHE A 379 34.74 -12.42 8.23
C PHE A 379 35.73 -13.19 9.10
N ASP A 380 35.95 -14.49 8.84
CA ASP A 380 37.03 -15.26 9.49
C ASP A 380 38.41 -14.59 9.25
N GLY A 381 38.63 -14.10 8.03
CA GLY A 381 39.83 -13.34 7.67
C GLY A 381 39.95 -12.03 8.44
N ARG A 382 38.82 -11.33 8.64
CA ARG A 382 38.77 -10.10 9.44
C ARG A 382 39.08 -10.38 10.92
N ILE A 383 38.52 -11.45 11.50
CA ILE A 383 38.85 -11.88 12.87
C ILE A 383 40.34 -12.20 12.98
N ALA A 384 40.90 -12.97 12.04
CA ALA A 384 42.33 -13.26 12.01
C ALA A 384 43.17 -11.95 11.96
N GLY A 385 42.74 -10.94 11.20
CA GLY A 385 43.43 -9.66 11.11
C GLY A 385 43.36 -8.86 12.41
N PHE A 386 42.21 -8.89 13.09
CA PHE A 386 42.02 -8.31 14.41
C PHE A 386 42.94 -8.97 15.46
N LEU A 387 42.96 -10.31 15.51
CA LEU A 387 43.83 -11.08 16.41
C LEU A 387 45.32 -10.83 16.13
N SER A 388 45.72 -10.79 14.86
CA SER A 388 47.11 -10.50 14.47
C SER A 388 47.56 -9.11 14.92
N THR A 389 46.65 -8.12 14.88
CA THR A 389 46.96 -6.76 15.31
C THR A 389 47.07 -6.69 16.84
N LEU A 390 46.18 -7.36 17.57
CA LEU A 390 46.26 -7.48 19.03
C LEU A 390 47.56 -8.17 19.49
N ASP A 391 47.98 -9.25 18.84
CA ASP A 391 49.21 -9.99 19.19
C ASP A 391 50.48 -9.12 19.02
N LYS A 392 50.49 -8.22 18.03
CA LYS A 392 51.56 -7.23 17.85
C LYS A 392 51.63 -6.23 19.01
N PHE A 393 50.51 -5.89 19.66
CA PHE A 393 50.52 -5.07 20.87
C PHE A 393 51.05 -5.87 22.06
N THR A 394 50.62 -7.13 22.23
CA THR A 394 51.07 -8.01 23.33
C THR A 394 52.59 -8.17 23.35
N THR A 395 53.21 -8.34 22.19
CA THR A 395 54.67 -8.52 22.05
C THR A 395 55.50 -7.26 22.38
N GLN A 396 54.86 -6.10 22.57
CA GLN A 396 55.53 -4.81 22.82
C GLN A 396 55.37 -4.30 24.27
N ILE A 397 54.66 -5.03 25.16
CA ILE A 397 54.25 -4.56 26.49
C ILE A 397 54.87 -5.42 27.63
N PRO A 398 55.32 -4.84 28.76
CA PRO A 398 55.78 -5.58 29.94
C PRO A 398 54.67 -6.39 30.66
N GLU A 399 55.02 -7.56 31.23
CA GLU A 399 54.09 -8.52 31.88
C GLU A 399 53.18 -7.96 33.00
N LEU A 400 53.55 -6.86 33.69
CA LEU A 400 52.82 -6.41 34.90
C LEU A 400 51.54 -5.59 34.62
N GLU A 401 51.30 -5.11 33.40
CA GLU A 401 50.12 -4.29 33.03
C GLU A 401 49.38 -4.78 31.78
N SER A 402 49.65 -6.02 31.33
CA SER A 402 49.18 -6.56 30.03
C SER A 402 47.67 -6.49 29.84
N ASP A 403 46.87 -6.90 30.82
CA ASP A 403 45.43 -7.14 30.62
C ASP A 403 44.62 -5.85 30.45
N ILE A 404 44.97 -4.79 31.17
CA ILE A 404 44.29 -3.50 31.07
C ILE A 404 44.62 -2.86 29.71
N ILE A 405 45.88 -2.89 29.31
CA ILE A 405 46.33 -2.30 28.05
C ILE A 405 45.74 -3.08 26.85
N LEU A 406 45.69 -4.41 26.93
CA LEU A 406 45.04 -5.25 25.90
C LEU A 406 43.55 -4.93 25.76
N ARG A 407 42.87 -4.67 26.87
CA ARG A 407 41.45 -4.24 26.85
C ARG A 407 41.26 -2.90 26.16
N TYR A 408 42.08 -1.90 26.48
CA TYR A 408 42.02 -0.61 25.79
C TYR A 408 42.39 -0.73 24.31
N ALA A 409 43.40 -1.52 23.96
CA ALA A 409 43.78 -1.75 22.56
C ALA A 409 42.65 -2.42 21.77
N SER A 410 42.00 -3.44 22.34
CA SER A 410 40.86 -4.12 21.74
C SER A 410 39.68 -3.18 21.50
N GLU A 411 39.31 -2.37 22.50
CA GLU A 411 38.23 -1.39 22.33
C GLU A 411 38.59 -0.29 21.32
N SER A 412 39.84 0.18 21.31
CA SER A 412 40.32 1.13 20.29
C SER A 412 40.17 0.58 18.88
N LEU A 413 40.55 -0.68 18.64
CA LEU A 413 40.40 -1.31 17.32
C LEU A 413 38.93 -1.48 16.91
N LYS A 414 38.03 -1.76 17.87
CA LYS A 414 36.58 -1.82 17.60
C LYS A 414 36.01 -0.44 17.28
N ASP A 415 36.42 0.61 18.00
CA ASP A 415 35.99 1.98 17.73
C ASP A 415 36.57 2.52 16.40
N GLU A 416 37.78 2.13 16.02
CA GLU A 416 38.35 2.39 14.68
C GLU A 416 37.53 1.70 13.59
N GLN A 417 37.16 0.43 13.79
CA GLN A 417 36.28 -0.30 12.87
C GLN A 417 34.95 0.42 12.66
N ARG A 418 34.31 0.85 13.75
CA ARG A 418 33.06 1.63 13.74
C ARG A 418 33.25 2.95 12.98
N SER A 419 34.32 3.69 13.29
CA SER A 419 34.58 5.00 12.66
C SER A 419 34.76 4.87 11.14
N CYS A 420 35.38 3.78 10.69
CA CYS A 420 35.57 3.50 9.27
C CYS A 420 34.24 3.25 8.52
N PHE A 421 33.27 2.56 9.16
CA PHE A 421 31.90 2.43 8.61
C PHE A 421 31.25 3.81 8.42
N LEU A 422 31.32 4.68 9.41
CA LEU A 422 30.75 6.03 9.33
C LEU A 422 31.44 6.89 8.25
N GLU A 423 32.76 6.80 8.12
CA GLU A 423 33.55 7.54 7.13
C GLU A 423 33.18 7.17 5.69
N LEU A 424 33.01 5.87 5.41
CA LEU A 424 32.74 5.36 4.05
C LEU A 424 31.27 5.42 3.64
N ARG A 425 30.36 5.77 4.56
CA ARG A 425 28.91 5.84 4.34
C ARG A 425 28.55 6.70 3.12
N GLU A 426 29.11 7.90 3.00
CA GLU A 426 28.76 8.83 1.92
C GLU A 426 29.08 8.28 0.52
N ASN A 427 30.18 7.53 0.40
CA ASN A 427 30.52 6.87 -0.86
C ASN A 427 29.53 5.73 -1.18
N PHE A 428 29.15 4.94 -0.17
CA PHE A 428 28.15 3.90 -0.31
C PHE A 428 26.78 4.46 -0.75
N LEU A 429 26.31 5.56 -0.14
CA LEU A 429 25.03 6.19 -0.50
C LEU A 429 25.00 6.62 -1.97
N LYS A 430 26.09 7.22 -2.47
CA LYS A 430 26.20 7.61 -3.88
C LYS A 430 26.12 6.42 -4.82
N GLN A 431 26.81 5.32 -4.49
CA GLN A 431 26.75 4.09 -5.28
C GLN A 431 25.36 3.47 -5.25
N TRP A 432 24.72 3.42 -4.07
CA TRP A 432 23.35 2.93 -3.94
C TRP A 432 22.38 3.73 -4.82
N GLN A 433 22.45 5.06 -4.78
CA GLN A 433 21.59 5.92 -5.61
C GLN A 433 21.84 5.68 -7.10
N HIS A 434 23.09 5.59 -7.54
CA HIS A 434 23.45 5.30 -8.92
C HIS A 434 22.90 3.94 -9.40
N MET A 435 23.17 2.87 -8.65
CA MET A 435 22.69 1.53 -9.00
C MET A 435 21.17 1.42 -8.94
N THR A 436 20.51 2.16 -8.04
CA THR A 436 19.05 2.26 -8.02
C THR A 436 18.52 2.83 -9.33
N GLN A 437 19.14 3.88 -9.88
CA GLN A 437 18.74 4.46 -11.17
C GLN A 437 19.02 3.51 -12.35
N GLU A 438 20.17 2.82 -12.36
CA GLU A 438 20.53 1.87 -13.41
C GLU A 438 19.58 0.67 -13.47
N THR A 439 19.29 0.08 -12.30
CA THR A 439 18.42 -1.10 -12.16
C THR A 439 16.93 -0.78 -12.22
N ARG A 440 16.55 0.50 -12.17
CA ARG A 440 15.14 0.93 -12.28
C ARG A 440 14.54 0.46 -13.61
N PRO A 441 13.34 -0.13 -13.63
CA PRO A 441 12.66 -0.45 -14.89
C PRO A 441 12.41 0.85 -15.68
N PRO A 442 12.36 0.80 -17.04
CA PRO A 442 12.13 2.00 -17.84
C PRO A 442 10.83 2.73 -17.49
N ILE A 443 9.75 1.99 -17.21
CA ILE A 443 8.50 2.49 -16.63
C ILE A 443 8.00 1.44 -15.66
N THR A 444 7.58 1.84 -14.46
CA THR A 444 6.88 0.96 -13.50
C THR A 444 5.44 0.76 -13.99
N PRO A 445 5.04 -0.44 -14.46
CA PRO A 445 3.66 -0.65 -14.89
C PRO A 445 2.74 -0.64 -13.67
N ALA A 446 1.76 0.27 -13.64
CA ALA A 446 0.66 0.23 -12.68
C ALA A 446 -0.67 0.13 -13.42
N HIS A 447 -1.67 -0.43 -12.73
CA HIS A 447 -3.05 -0.41 -13.19
C HIS A 447 -3.73 0.85 -12.70
N PHE A 448 -4.25 1.64 -13.63
CA PHE A 448 -5.22 2.68 -13.36
C PHE A 448 -6.60 2.03 -13.41
N MET A 449 -7.29 2.06 -12.28
CA MET A 449 -8.62 1.50 -12.12
C MET A 449 -9.52 2.56 -11.50
N GLU A 450 -10.73 2.73 -12.01
CA GLU A 450 -11.58 3.85 -11.63
C GLU A 450 -12.98 3.34 -11.36
N PHE A 451 -13.37 3.09 -10.11
CA PHE A 451 -14.76 2.70 -9.80
C PHE A 451 -15.70 3.90 -9.77
N ILE A 452 -15.28 4.96 -9.08
CA ILE A 452 -15.95 6.26 -9.07
C ILE A 452 -15.26 7.17 -10.08
N PRO A 453 -15.99 7.78 -11.03
CA PRO A 453 -15.40 8.72 -11.97
C PRO A 453 -14.62 9.83 -11.23
N GLY A 454 -13.44 10.17 -11.71
CA GLY A 454 -12.55 11.19 -11.15
C GLY A 454 -11.73 10.73 -9.94
N ALA A 455 -11.88 9.50 -9.45
CA ALA A 455 -11.18 8.97 -8.29
C ALA A 455 -10.41 7.67 -8.62
N PRO A 456 -9.27 7.76 -9.33
CA PRO A 456 -8.53 6.59 -9.76
C PRO A 456 -7.73 5.93 -8.63
N LEU A 457 -7.69 4.61 -8.67
CA LEU A 457 -6.80 3.75 -7.89
C LEU A 457 -5.60 3.37 -8.75
N LEU A 458 -4.40 3.57 -8.20
CA LEU A 458 -3.15 3.12 -8.80
C LEU A 458 -2.57 1.98 -7.97
N LEU A 459 -2.69 0.76 -8.48
CA LEU A 459 -2.16 -0.43 -7.82
C LEU A 459 -1.11 -1.14 -8.69
N PRO A 460 -0.14 -1.86 -8.09
CA PRO A 460 0.77 -2.72 -8.85
C PRO A 460 0.00 -3.76 -9.66
N LYS A 461 0.54 -4.17 -10.82
CA LYS A 461 -0.11 -5.20 -11.66
C LYS A 461 -0.23 -6.56 -10.96
N GLN A 462 0.78 -6.89 -10.16
CA GLN A 462 0.90 -8.17 -9.45
C GLN A 462 1.26 -7.90 -8.00
N LEU A 463 0.66 -8.67 -7.09
CA LEU A 463 1.00 -8.69 -5.68
C LEU A 463 1.48 -10.08 -5.29
N LYS A 464 2.50 -10.13 -4.43
CA LYS A 464 3.06 -11.37 -3.88
C LYS A 464 2.61 -11.55 -2.44
N GLY A 465 1.98 -12.69 -2.15
CA GLY A 465 1.57 -13.09 -0.81
C GLY A 465 2.53 -14.09 -0.15
N SER A 466 2.17 -14.57 1.04
CA SER A 466 2.92 -15.63 1.73
C SER A 466 2.93 -16.92 0.90
N GLY A 467 4.11 -17.54 0.75
CA GLY A 467 4.26 -18.81 0.02
C GLY A 467 4.43 -18.67 -1.51
N ASP A 468 4.95 -17.54 -2.00
CA ASP A 468 5.16 -17.26 -3.43
C ASP A 468 3.88 -17.26 -4.28
N ILE A 469 2.73 -16.91 -3.68
CA ILE A 469 1.46 -16.75 -4.38
C ILE A 469 1.45 -15.39 -5.10
N ASP A 470 1.40 -15.42 -6.43
CA ASP A 470 1.26 -14.26 -7.30
C ASP A 470 -0.22 -14.01 -7.64
N VAL A 471 -0.69 -12.79 -7.38
CA VAL A 471 -2.08 -12.38 -7.60
C VAL A 471 -2.16 -11.19 -8.53
N SER A 472 -3.00 -11.28 -9.56
CA SER A 472 -3.32 -10.18 -10.48
C SER A 472 -4.37 -9.25 -9.88
N VAL A 473 -3.98 -8.00 -9.59
CA VAL A 473 -4.90 -7.01 -9.00
C VAL A 473 -6.02 -6.64 -9.95
N GLU A 474 -5.72 -6.56 -11.25
CA GLU A 474 -6.72 -6.29 -12.30
C GLU A 474 -7.81 -7.36 -12.34
N ALA A 475 -7.43 -8.64 -12.18
CA ALA A 475 -8.40 -9.73 -12.20
C ALA A 475 -9.37 -9.61 -11.03
N ILE A 476 -8.87 -9.28 -9.84
CA ILE A 476 -9.71 -9.06 -8.65
C ILE A 476 -10.59 -7.83 -8.84
N PHE A 477 -10.04 -6.69 -9.25
CA PHE A 477 -10.82 -5.47 -9.47
C PHE A 477 -11.97 -5.73 -10.46
N ASN A 478 -11.68 -6.38 -11.58
CA ASN A 478 -12.69 -6.73 -12.58
C ASN A 478 -13.76 -7.69 -12.01
N GLN A 479 -13.36 -8.68 -11.22
CA GLN A 479 -14.28 -9.59 -10.53
C GLN A 479 -15.21 -8.83 -9.56
N VAL A 480 -14.65 -7.97 -8.71
CA VAL A 480 -15.43 -7.16 -7.76
C VAL A 480 -16.37 -6.25 -8.53
N GLN A 481 -15.88 -5.53 -9.53
CA GLN A 481 -16.71 -4.66 -10.36
C GLN A 481 -17.85 -5.40 -11.07
N ASN A 482 -17.58 -6.61 -11.59
CA ASN A 482 -18.64 -7.46 -12.18
C ASN A 482 -19.71 -7.80 -11.15
N SER A 483 -19.32 -8.14 -9.92
CA SER A 483 -20.28 -8.43 -8.84
C SER A 483 -21.15 -7.21 -8.52
N TYR A 484 -20.60 -5.99 -8.54
CA TYR A 484 -21.40 -4.77 -8.34
C TYR A 484 -22.34 -4.50 -9.50
N GLN A 485 -21.92 -4.74 -10.74
CA GLN A 485 -22.80 -4.67 -11.92
C GLN A 485 -23.97 -5.64 -11.79
N GLU A 486 -23.71 -6.89 -11.43
CA GLU A 486 -24.74 -7.92 -11.25
C GLU A 486 -25.72 -7.55 -10.12
N LYS A 487 -25.21 -7.02 -9.00
CA LYS A 487 -26.06 -6.52 -7.89
C LYS A 487 -26.89 -5.31 -8.29
N PHE A 488 -26.32 -4.39 -9.08
CA PHE A 488 -27.07 -3.26 -9.62
C PHE A 488 -28.17 -3.72 -10.56
N ASP A 489 -27.87 -4.61 -11.51
CA ASP A 489 -28.85 -5.14 -12.46
C ASP A 489 -29.95 -5.93 -11.74
N HIS A 490 -29.59 -6.71 -10.71
CA HIS A 490 -30.55 -7.36 -9.83
C HIS A 490 -31.45 -6.35 -9.11
N PHE A 491 -30.87 -5.32 -8.49
CA PHE A 491 -31.60 -4.26 -7.79
C PHE A 491 -32.62 -3.55 -8.70
N VAL A 492 -32.19 -3.20 -9.91
CA VAL A 492 -33.02 -2.54 -10.92
C VAL A 492 -34.17 -3.45 -11.37
N HIS A 493 -33.89 -4.73 -11.63
CA HIS A 493 -34.88 -5.67 -12.16
C HIS A 493 -35.86 -6.17 -11.10
N GLU A 494 -35.36 -6.66 -9.96
CA GLU A 494 -36.18 -7.34 -8.96
C GLU A 494 -36.86 -6.35 -8.00
N GLN A 495 -36.19 -5.26 -7.60
CA GLN A 495 -36.70 -4.32 -6.60
C GLN A 495 -37.34 -3.07 -7.22
N LEU A 496 -36.78 -2.53 -8.31
CA LEU A 496 -37.36 -1.37 -9.01
C LEU A 496 -38.32 -1.76 -10.15
N HIS A 497 -38.36 -3.04 -10.52
CA HIS A 497 -39.19 -3.57 -11.63
C HIS A 497 -38.95 -2.88 -12.98
N LEU A 498 -37.69 -2.49 -13.24
CA LEU A 498 -37.27 -1.89 -14.49
C LEU A 498 -36.52 -2.91 -15.37
N PRO A 499 -36.64 -2.84 -16.70
CA PRO A 499 -35.79 -3.64 -17.60
C PRO A 499 -34.30 -3.34 -17.38
N ILE A 500 -33.43 -4.36 -17.48
CA ILE A 500 -31.96 -4.19 -17.34
C ILE A 500 -31.40 -3.21 -18.39
N ASN A 501 -32.03 -3.17 -19.58
CA ASN A 501 -31.72 -2.28 -20.69
C ASN A 501 -32.57 -1.00 -20.71
N ALA A 502 -33.20 -0.63 -19.57
CA ALA A 502 -33.86 0.66 -19.42
C ALA A 502 -32.88 1.80 -19.74
N ASN A 503 -33.40 2.85 -20.36
CA ASN A 503 -32.56 4.00 -20.72
C ASN A 503 -32.19 4.84 -19.47
N THR A 504 -31.25 5.77 -19.63
CA THR A 504 -30.76 6.63 -18.53
C THR A 504 -31.90 7.35 -17.81
N GLU A 505 -32.87 7.92 -18.53
CA GLU A 505 -33.97 8.67 -17.94
C GLU A 505 -34.88 7.78 -17.07
N GLU A 506 -35.17 6.57 -17.53
CA GLU A 506 -35.97 5.57 -16.81
C GLU A 506 -35.28 5.12 -15.52
N LEU A 507 -33.97 4.82 -15.57
CA LEU A 507 -33.18 4.42 -14.41
C LEU A 507 -33.07 5.54 -13.37
N VAL A 508 -32.75 6.76 -13.82
CA VAL A 508 -32.67 7.94 -12.94
C VAL A 508 -34.01 8.20 -12.26
N LYS A 509 -35.12 8.10 -13.02
CA LYS A 509 -36.46 8.26 -12.46
C LYS A 509 -36.77 7.15 -11.44
N GLY A 510 -36.47 5.88 -11.75
CA GLY A 510 -36.69 4.76 -10.84
C GLY A 510 -36.00 4.94 -9.49
N ILE A 511 -34.72 5.35 -9.50
CA ILE A 511 -33.98 5.63 -8.25
C ILE A 511 -34.57 6.85 -7.53
N THR A 512 -34.94 7.91 -8.25
CA THR A 512 -35.54 9.12 -7.64
C THR A 512 -36.88 8.79 -6.95
N ASP A 513 -37.72 8.00 -7.61
CA ASP A 513 -39.02 7.54 -7.09
C ASP A 513 -38.82 6.61 -5.88
N PHE A 514 -37.79 5.75 -5.91
CA PHE A 514 -37.40 4.93 -4.77
C PHE A 514 -36.97 5.77 -3.55
N MET A 515 -36.14 6.79 -3.73
CA MET A 515 -35.75 7.71 -2.64
C MET A 515 -36.96 8.44 -2.05
N GLN A 516 -37.89 8.86 -2.91
CA GLN A 516 -39.14 9.49 -2.47
C GLN A 516 -40.05 8.50 -1.71
N HIS A 517 -40.08 7.24 -2.13
CA HIS A 517 -40.78 6.19 -1.42
C HIS A 517 -40.19 5.97 -0.01
N LEU A 518 -38.86 5.90 0.12
CA LEU A 518 -38.19 5.79 1.42
C LEU A 518 -38.48 6.97 2.36
N GLU A 519 -38.45 8.21 1.84
CA GLU A 519 -38.81 9.40 2.63
C GLU A 519 -40.25 9.31 3.15
N ASN A 520 -41.20 8.90 2.31
CA ASN A 520 -42.59 8.75 2.72
C ASN A 520 -42.76 7.63 3.75
N THR A 521 -42.12 6.49 3.53
CA THR A 521 -42.14 5.35 4.45
C THR A 521 -41.60 5.75 5.83
N LEU A 522 -40.47 6.45 5.90
CA LEU A 522 -39.90 6.89 7.18
C LEU A 522 -40.76 7.92 7.89
N LYS A 523 -41.38 8.84 7.13
CA LYS A 523 -42.34 9.81 7.68
C LYS A 523 -43.59 9.15 8.28
N GLU A 524 -44.08 8.08 7.66
CA GLU A 524 -45.20 7.28 8.19
C GLU A 524 -44.77 6.39 9.36
N LEU A 525 -43.54 5.88 9.33
CA LEU A 525 -42.96 5.03 10.37
C LEU A 525 -42.70 5.79 11.67
N LEU A 526 -42.21 7.02 11.56
CA LEU A 526 -41.73 7.86 12.66
C LEU A 526 -42.49 9.20 12.65
N PRO A 527 -43.73 9.23 13.17
CA PRO A 527 -44.57 10.42 13.10
C PRO A 527 -44.05 11.51 14.05
N GLY A 528 -43.73 12.68 13.50
CA GLY A 528 -43.34 13.87 14.27
C GLY A 528 -42.81 14.97 13.35
N ASP A 529 -42.95 16.23 13.76
CA ASP A 529 -42.45 17.38 13.02
C ASP A 529 -40.99 17.69 13.40
N LEU A 530 -40.05 17.43 12.47
CA LEU A 530 -38.60 17.69 12.63
C LEU A 530 -38.25 19.17 12.89
N TYR A 531 -39.18 20.10 12.67
CA TYR A 531 -38.99 21.54 12.90
C TYR A 531 -39.47 22.00 14.29
N SER A 532 -40.01 21.08 15.10
CA SER A 532 -40.46 21.32 16.47
C SER A 532 -39.71 20.43 17.47
N VAL A 533 -39.56 20.88 18.72
CA VAL A 533 -38.88 20.09 19.76
C VAL A 533 -39.69 18.83 20.10
N GLU A 534 -41.01 18.97 20.26
CA GLU A 534 -41.91 17.86 20.59
C GLU A 534 -41.99 16.84 19.45
N GLY A 535 -42.07 17.32 18.21
CA GLY A 535 -42.09 16.46 17.03
C GLY A 535 -40.77 15.71 16.84
N LEU A 536 -39.64 16.38 17.04
CA LEU A 536 -38.32 15.75 16.99
C LEU A 536 -38.15 14.66 18.06
N GLN A 537 -38.64 14.90 19.28
CA GLN A 537 -38.64 13.90 20.36
C GLN A 537 -39.44 12.66 19.97
N ALA A 538 -40.63 12.83 19.37
CA ALA A 538 -41.46 11.71 18.92
C ALA A 538 -40.76 10.85 17.84
N VAL A 539 -40.06 11.49 16.88
CA VAL A 539 -39.26 10.78 15.87
C VAL A 539 -38.12 9.99 16.51
N LEU A 540 -37.40 10.60 17.46
CA LEU A 540 -36.30 9.94 18.16
C LEU A 540 -36.77 8.75 19.00
N ASP A 541 -37.85 8.90 19.75
CA ASP A 541 -38.41 7.82 20.58
C ASP A 541 -38.83 6.62 19.71
N GLY A 542 -39.45 6.89 18.56
CA GLY A 542 -39.78 5.86 17.57
C GLY A 542 -38.54 5.17 17.03
N LEU A 543 -37.52 5.95 16.63
CA LEU A 543 -36.30 5.41 16.02
C LEU A 543 -35.51 4.56 17.04
N PHE A 544 -35.31 5.07 18.26
CA PHE A 544 -34.63 4.35 19.34
C PHE A 544 -35.40 3.10 19.80
N GLY A 545 -36.73 3.08 19.61
CA GLY A 545 -37.56 1.90 19.86
C GLY A 545 -37.33 0.74 18.88
N PHE A 546 -36.86 1.03 17.66
CA PHE A 546 -36.58 0.01 16.63
C PHE A 546 -35.09 -0.32 16.47
N LEU A 547 -34.19 0.61 16.79
CA LEU A 547 -32.76 0.38 16.64
C LEU A 547 -32.20 -0.56 17.71
N PRO A 548 -31.23 -1.43 17.37
CA PRO A 548 -30.50 -2.22 18.34
C PRO A 548 -29.49 -1.33 19.07
N ILE A 549 -29.80 -0.92 20.31
CA ILE A 549 -28.95 -0.02 21.09
C ILE A 549 -28.23 -0.80 22.22
N PRO A 550 -26.93 -1.08 22.07
CA PRO A 550 -26.16 -1.71 23.15
C PRO A 550 -25.70 -0.66 24.16
N HIS A 551 -25.19 -1.14 25.30
CA HIS A 551 -24.33 -0.32 26.15
C HIS A 551 -23.03 0.03 25.42
N ILE A 552 -22.58 1.27 25.60
CA ILE A 552 -21.38 1.84 24.99
C ILE A 552 -20.30 1.86 26.07
N PHE A 553 -19.15 1.26 25.81
CA PHE A 553 -17.98 1.36 26.68
C PHE A 553 -17.33 2.73 26.50
N SER A 554 -17.32 3.56 27.55
CA SER A 554 -16.74 4.92 27.53
C SER A 554 -16.34 5.37 28.93
N VAL A 555 -15.98 6.64 29.10
CA VAL A 555 -15.59 7.25 30.39
C VAL A 555 -16.72 7.10 31.39
N LYS A 556 -16.49 6.69 32.64
CA LYS A 556 -17.55 6.60 33.65
C LYS A 556 -18.03 7.97 34.14
N ASN A 557 -19.24 8.02 34.70
CA ASN A 557 -19.85 9.26 35.17
C ASN A 557 -19.04 9.94 36.29
N GLU A 558 -18.36 9.17 37.14
CA GLU A 558 -17.59 9.71 38.27
C GLU A 558 -16.45 10.62 37.78
N LEU A 559 -15.75 10.23 36.70
CA LEU A 559 -14.65 11.03 36.16
C LEU A 559 -15.16 12.29 35.44
N LEU A 560 -16.28 12.20 34.70
CA LEU A 560 -16.92 13.37 34.10
C LEU A 560 -17.47 14.34 35.16
N GLN A 561 -17.97 13.81 36.27
CA GLN A 561 -18.41 14.61 37.41
C GLN A 561 -17.23 15.35 38.05
N GLU A 562 -16.09 14.67 38.28
CA GLU A 562 -14.87 15.32 38.77
C GLU A 562 -14.42 16.43 37.82
N PHE A 563 -14.44 16.16 36.51
CA PHE A 563 -14.11 17.13 35.47
C PHE A 563 -14.97 18.40 35.59
N LEU A 564 -16.30 18.28 35.63
CA LEU A 564 -17.22 19.42 35.70
C LEU A 564 -17.11 20.20 37.02
N LEU A 565 -16.76 19.53 38.12
CA LEU A 565 -16.49 20.21 39.40
C LEU A 565 -15.18 21.00 39.36
N ARG A 566 -14.17 20.50 38.64
CA ARG A 566 -12.85 21.11 38.53
C ARG A 566 -12.79 22.23 37.48
N PHE A 567 -13.51 22.06 36.38
CA PHE A 567 -13.61 22.98 35.25
C PHE A 567 -15.08 23.35 35.01
N PRO A 568 -15.67 24.17 35.88
CA PRO A 568 -17.10 24.44 35.84
C PRO A 568 -17.51 25.19 34.56
N PRO A 569 -18.53 24.72 33.82
CA PRO A 569 -18.97 25.36 32.58
C PRO A 569 -19.91 26.53 32.88
N MET A 570 -19.34 27.73 32.99
CA MET A 570 -20.07 28.94 33.35
C MET A 570 -21.21 29.27 32.37
N ASN A 571 -21.01 29.03 31.07
CA ASN A 571 -22.01 29.34 30.04
C ASN A 571 -23.17 28.34 30.01
N VAL A 572 -23.03 27.19 30.67
CA VAL A 572 -24.14 26.26 30.94
C VAL A 572 -24.79 26.57 32.29
N MET A 573 -23.99 26.93 33.31
CA MET A 573 -24.46 27.20 34.66
C MET A 573 -25.31 28.47 34.77
N ILE A 574 -24.92 29.55 34.09
CA ILE A 574 -25.58 30.86 34.19
C ILE A 574 -27.04 30.80 33.67
N PRO A 575 -27.32 30.26 32.46
CA PRO A 575 -28.71 30.14 31.97
C PRO A 575 -29.59 29.25 32.86
N LEU A 576 -29.02 28.19 33.44
CA LEU A 576 -29.72 27.28 34.36
C LEU A 576 -29.84 27.84 35.79
N GLY A 577 -29.40 29.07 36.04
CA GLY A 577 -29.46 29.74 37.34
C GLY A 577 -28.67 29.01 38.44
N CYS A 578 -27.56 28.36 38.09
CA CYS A 578 -26.69 27.64 39.02
C CYS A 578 -25.55 28.54 39.48
N LYS A 579 -25.37 28.68 40.81
CA LYS A 579 -24.26 29.44 41.39
C LYS A 579 -23.04 28.57 41.64
N HIS A 580 -23.25 27.28 41.85
CA HIS A 580 -22.20 26.31 42.13
C HIS A 580 -22.30 25.08 41.21
N PRO A 581 -21.17 24.44 40.83
CA PRO A 581 -21.19 23.29 39.92
C PRO A 581 -21.97 22.08 40.47
N ARG A 582 -22.07 21.97 41.80
CA ARG A 582 -22.91 20.96 42.45
C ARG A 582 -24.40 21.16 42.21
N GLU A 583 -24.86 22.41 42.09
CA GLU A 583 -26.25 22.73 41.76
C GLU A 583 -26.57 22.35 40.30
N LEU A 584 -25.60 22.51 39.38
CA LEU A 584 -25.73 22.06 38.00
C LEU A 584 -25.96 20.55 37.94
N LEU A 585 -25.10 19.77 38.61
CA LEU A 585 -25.18 18.31 38.64
C LEU A 585 -26.44 17.76 39.33
N GLN A 586 -27.20 18.59 40.06
CA GLN A 586 -28.50 18.23 40.61
C GLN A 586 -29.66 18.50 39.64
N LYS A 587 -29.47 19.41 38.68
CA LYS A 587 -30.52 19.83 37.72
C LYS A 587 -30.45 19.09 36.39
N ILE A 588 -29.27 18.65 35.96
CA ILE A 588 -29.05 18.03 34.66
C ILE A 588 -28.12 16.82 34.78
N ASP A 589 -28.31 15.83 33.90
CA ASP A 589 -27.44 14.66 33.80
C ASP A 589 -25.98 15.06 33.51
N VAL A 590 -25.03 14.37 34.12
CA VAL A 590 -23.58 14.71 34.05
C VAL A 590 -23.08 14.75 32.59
N ARG A 591 -23.54 13.82 31.74
CA ARG A 591 -23.12 13.76 30.33
C ARG A 591 -23.81 14.79 29.46
N ASP A 592 -25.07 15.12 29.78
CA ASP A 592 -25.80 16.19 29.11
C ASP A 592 -25.12 17.53 29.40
N ALA A 593 -24.80 17.80 30.68
CA ALA A 593 -24.07 18.99 31.10
C ALA A 593 -22.71 19.13 30.42
N TRP A 594 -21.98 18.01 30.30
CA TRP A 594 -20.69 18.00 29.64
C TRP A 594 -20.81 18.21 28.12
N SER A 595 -21.81 17.62 27.47
CA SER A 595 -22.03 17.80 26.02
C SER A 595 -22.46 19.24 25.71
N LEU A 596 -23.31 19.84 26.54
CA LEU A 596 -23.67 21.26 26.45
C LEU A 596 -22.45 22.17 26.66
N ALA A 597 -21.58 21.83 27.62
CA ALA A 597 -20.34 22.57 27.83
C ALA A 597 -19.46 22.55 26.59
N GLY A 598 -19.35 21.40 25.90
CA GLY A 598 -18.61 21.27 24.63
C GLY A 598 -19.10 22.21 23.52
N LEU A 599 -20.40 22.48 23.48
CA LEU A 599 -21.05 23.29 22.44
C LEU A 599 -21.07 24.80 22.72
N ILE A 600 -20.98 25.21 23.99
CA ILE A 600 -21.20 26.61 24.39
C ILE A 600 -19.91 27.25 24.92
N GLU A 601 -18.98 26.47 25.49
CA GLU A 601 -17.74 26.99 26.05
C GLU A 601 -16.65 27.23 24.99
N ASN A 602 -15.76 28.20 25.22
CA ASN A 602 -14.68 28.52 24.28
C ASN A 602 -13.76 27.32 23.99
N HIS A 603 -13.53 27.00 22.70
CA HIS A 603 -12.65 25.91 22.25
C HIS A 603 -11.27 25.83 22.93
N MET A 604 -10.62 26.97 23.20
CA MET A 604 -9.31 27.00 23.89
C MET A 604 -9.40 26.52 25.35
N TYR A 605 -10.54 26.75 25.99
CA TYR A 605 -10.84 26.29 27.34
C TYR A 605 -11.22 24.80 27.34
N THR A 606 -12.00 24.34 26.35
CA THR A 606 -12.38 22.94 26.19
C THR A 606 -11.18 22.05 25.85
N GLU A 607 -10.31 22.44 24.93
CA GLU A 607 -9.18 21.61 24.52
C GLU A 607 -8.15 21.40 25.67
N LYS A 608 -7.83 22.48 26.40
CA LYS A 608 -6.88 22.41 27.52
C LYS A 608 -7.42 21.58 28.69
N SER A 609 -8.72 21.67 28.95
CA SER A 609 -9.37 20.87 30.00
C SER A 609 -9.53 19.41 29.55
N GLN A 610 -9.91 19.14 28.30
CA GLN A 610 -10.07 17.78 27.77
C GLN A 610 -8.76 16.96 27.80
N ARG A 611 -7.57 17.58 27.64
CA ARG A 611 -6.29 16.87 27.87
C ARG A 611 -6.12 16.36 29.30
N TRP A 612 -6.67 17.06 30.29
CA TRP A 612 -6.67 16.57 31.68
C TRP A 612 -7.47 15.27 31.80
N LEU A 613 -8.61 15.18 31.10
CA LEU A 613 -9.45 13.97 31.09
C LEU A 613 -8.68 12.78 30.52
N LEU A 614 -8.04 12.96 29.36
CA LEU A 614 -7.23 11.90 28.73
C LEU A 614 -6.12 11.40 29.66
N ASN A 615 -5.40 12.30 30.33
CA ASN A 615 -4.33 11.95 31.28
C ASN A 615 -4.83 11.20 32.53
N LYS A 616 -6.15 11.15 32.75
CA LYS A 616 -6.78 10.43 33.85
C LYS A 616 -7.49 9.15 33.41
N LEU A 617 -7.51 8.85 32.12
CA LEU A 617 -8.10 7.60 31.64
C LEU A 617 -7.22 6.41 32.04
N THR A 618 -7.78 5.57 32.90
CA THR A 618 -7.32 4.21 33.21
C THR A 618 -8.45 3.20 32.95
N PRO A 619 -8.16 1.90 32.83
CA PRO A 619 -9.20 0.88 32.66
C PRO A 619 -10.32 0.95 33.72
N GLU A 620 -9.99 1.34 34.96
CA GLU A 620 -10.96 1.48 36.05
C GLU A 620 -11.90 2.68 35.88
N THR A 621 -11.46 3.73 35.18
CA THR A 621 -12.25 4.94 34.92
C THR A 621 -13.15 4.83 33.68
N MET A 622 -13.06 3.72 32.94
CA MET A 622 -13.88 3.40 31.78
C MET A 622 -14.90 2.31 32.13
N GLY A 623 -16.05 2.29 31.46
CA GLY A 623 -17.13 1.33 31.71
C GLY A 623 -18.31 1.44 30.77
N GLU A 624 -19.26 0.52 30.90
CA GLU A 624 -20.48 0.48 30.09
C GLU A 624 -21.47 1.59 30.49
N VAL A 625 -21.91 2.38 29.51
CA VAL A 625 -22.80 3.55 29.68
C VAL A 625 -23.90 3.55 28.64
N THR A 626 -24.99 4.26 28.91
CA THR A 626 -26.14 4.36 27.99
C THR A 626 -25.99 5.54 27.04
N ILE A 627 -26.16 5.27 25.75
CA ILE A 627 -26.30 6.29 24.71
C ILE A 627 -27.73 6.80 24.66
N LYS A 628 -27.90 8.13 24.57
CA LYS A 628 -29.22 8.76 24.41
C LYS A 628 -29.09 10.04 23.58
N PRO A 629 -30.15 10.47 22.87
CA PRO A 629 -30.15 11.75 22.19
C PRO A 629 -30.22 12.89 23.21
N LEU A 630 -29.61 14.02 22.86
CA LEU A 630 -29.71 15.28 23.57
C LEU A 630 -30.34 16.31 22.62
N ILE A 631 -31.60 16.66 22.87
CA ILE A 631 -32.31 17.67 22.06
C ILE A 631 -31.94 19.06 22.55
N LEU A 632 -31.40 19.88 21.67
CA LEU A 632 -31.21 21.31 21.90
C LEU A 632 -32.55 22.02 21.65
N GLY A 633 -33.08 22.66 22.68
CA GLY A 633 -34.30 23.48 22.62
C GLY A 633 -34.14 24.74 21.74
N ASP A 634 -35.15 25.61 21.77
CA ASP A 634 -35.09 26.88 21.03
C ASP A 634 -33.88 27.71 21.47
N LYS A 635 -33.24 28.44 20.55
CA LYS A 635 -31.97 29.21 20.76
C LYS A 635 -32.03 30.24 21.90
N THR A 636 -33.22 30.43 22.48
CA THR A 636 -33.53 31.35 23.57
C THR A 636 -33.23 30.78 24.96
N GLU A 637 -33.15 29.45 25.12
CA GLU A 637 -33.05 28.80 26.44
C GLU A 637 -31.65 28.93 27.09
N TYR A 638 -30.60 28.98 26.27
CA TYR A 638 -29.22 29.14 26.73
C TYR A 638 -28.64 30.55 26.47
N GLY A 639 -29.44 31.48 25.93
CA GLY A 639 -29.03 32.85 25.60
C GLY A 639 -28.40 33.01 24.20
N SER A 640 -28.00 34.23 23.84
CA SER A 640 -27.49 34.64 22.51
C SER A 640 -26.17 33.99 22.06
N TYR A 641 -25.72 32.91 22.71
CA TYR A 641 -24.44 32.27 22.40
C TYR A 641 -24.54 31.53 21.06
N HIS A 642 -23.53 31.73 20.22
CA HIS A 642 -23.36 30.92 19.01
C HIS A 642 -22.93 29.52 19.40
N LEU A 643 -23.76 28.50 19.09
CA LEU A 643 -23.37 27.10 19.24
C LEU A 643 -22.12 26.84 18.41
N LEU A 644 -21.09 26.32 19.07
CA LEU A 644 -19.87 25.89 18.44
C LEU A 644 -20.09 24.55 17.74
N PRO A 645 -19.31 24.23 16.69
CA PRO A 645 -19.27 22.89 16.13
C PRO A 645 -18.91 21.87 17.21
N THR A 646 -19.50 20.67 17.14
CA THR A 646 -19.15 19.57 18.03
C THR A 646 -17.66 19.28 17.96
N CYS A 647 -17.03 19.16 19.12
CA CYS A 647 -15.65 18.73 19.21
C CYS A 647 -15.60 17.20 19.13
N ASN A 648 -14.53 16.63 18.54
CA ASN A 648 -14.42 15.16 18.50
C ASN A 648 -14.40 14.54 19.90
N TYR A 649 -13.88 15.24 20.90
CA TYR A 649 -13.92 14.77 22.28
C TYR A 649 -15.34 14.47 22.75
N ASP A 650 -16.34 15.20 22.23
CA ASP A 650 -17.76 15.07 22.62
C ASP A 650 -18.29 13.64 22.48
N LYS A 651 -17.66 12.80 21.66
CA LYS A 651 -17.94 11.36 21.54
C LYS A 651 -17.83 10.61 22.88
N LEU A 652 -17.02 11.08 23.83
CA LEU A 652 -16.84 10.47 25.17
C LEU A 652 -18.09 10.60 26.07
N SER A 653 -19.00 11.55 25.80
CA SER A 653 -20.26 11.62 26.54
C SER A 653 -21.27 10.59 26.12
N THR A 654 -21.09 9.98 24.94
CA THR A 654 -22.07 9.09 24.32
C THR A 654 -23.45 9.76 24.23
N ARG A 655 -23.50 11.03 23.83
CA ARG A 655 -24.73 11.78 23.53
C ARG A 655 -24.82 12.09 22.05
N ILE A 656 -25.99 11.86 21.46
CA ILE A 656 -26.29 12.25 20.09
C ILE A 656 -26.99 13.60 20.13
N VAL A 657 -26.24 14.66 19.91
CA VAL A 657 -26.77 16.02 19.93
C VAL A 657 -27.61 16.24 18.67
N VAL A 658 -28.87 16.61 18.84
CA VAL A 658 -29.77 16.97 17.75
C VAL A 658 -30.50 18.27 18.04
N SER A 659 -30.91 18.99 16.99
CA SER A 659 -31.70 20.22 17.10
C SER A 659 -32.82 20.20 16.07
N PRO A 660 -33.98 20.82 16.35
CA PRO A 660 -35.01 21.01 15.33
C PRO A 660 -34.47 21.73 14.09
N TYR A 661 -34.92 21.33 12.91
CA TYR A 661 -34.53 22.02 11.69
C TYR A 661 -35.06 23.45 11.67
N SER A 662 -34.27 24.38 11.10
CA SER A 662 -34.75 25.73 10.82
C SER A 662 -35.59 25.75 9.54
N LYS A 663 -36.52 26.70 9.43
CA LYS A 663 -37.37 26.85 8.23
C LYS A 663 -36.50 26.93 6.96
N GLY A 664 -36.77 26.04 6.00
CA GLY A 664 -36.05 25.96 4.72
C GLY A 664 -34.81 25.05 4.72
N ILE A 665 -34.47 24.42 5.85
CA ILE A 665 -33.40 23.42 5.96
C ILE A 665 -34.01 22.02 5.89
N GLY A 666 -33.42 21.09 5.12
CA GLY A 666 -33.86 19.69 5.08
C GLY A 666 -33.82 19.02 3.69
N GLY A 667 -33.75 19.80 2.61
CA GLY A 667 -33.73 19.27 1.25
C GLY A 667 -35.03 18.54 0.85
N LYS A 668 -34.94 17.64 -0.13
CA LYS A 668 -36.07 16.80 -0.61
C LYS A 668 -36.39 15.63 0.32
N TYR A 669 -35.40 15.15 1.08
CA TYR A 669 -35.50 13.92 1.88
C TYR A 669 -35.14 14.15 3.37
N PRO A 670 -35.84 15.05 4.08
CA PRO A 670 -35.48 15.45 5.44
C PRO A 670 -35.62 14.32 6.49
N HIS A 671 -36.64 13.46 6.41
CA HIS A 671 -36.81 12.36 7.37
C HIS A 671 -35.80 11.25 7.10
N LEU A 672 -35.56 10.93 5.83
CA LEU A 672 -34.54 9.98 5.41
C LEU A 672 -33.16 10.39 5.89
N TYR A 673 -32.76 11.65 5.64
CA TYR A 673 -31.48 12.16 6.11
C TYR A 673 -31.37 12.10 7.64
N PHE A 674 -32.42 12.55 8.35
CA PHE A 674 -32.41 12.56 9.81
C PHE A 674 -32.25 11.15 10.41
N CYS A 675 -33.03 10.18 9.92
CA CYS A 675 -32.98 8.80 10.40
C CYS A 675 -31.63 8.16 10.16
N LEU A 676 -31.07 8.35 8.95
CA LEU A 676 -29.75 7.85 8.61
C LEU A 676 -28.68 8.50 9.49
N MET A 677 -28.69 9.83 9.65
CA MET A 677 -27.72 10.56 10.48
C MET A 677 -27.71 10.07 11.93
N VAL A 678 -28.88 9.93 12.56
CA VAL A 678 -28.97 9.43 13.95
C VAL A 678 -28.47 7.98 14.04
N THR A 679 -28.87 7.12 13.09
CA THR A 679 -28.41 5.73 13.05
C THR A 679 -26.90 5.64 12.86
N TYR A 680 -26.30 6.55 12.09
CA TYR A 680 -24.87 6.65 11.87
C TYR A 680 -24.14 7.04 13.15
N GLN A 681 -24.67 8.00 13.92
CA GLN A 681 -24.09 8.38 15.21
C GLN A 681 -24.13 7.22 16.22
N VAL A 682 -25.19 6.39 16.20
CA VAL A 682 -25.24 5.15 16.99
C VAL A 682 -24.16 4.17 16.53
N ALA A 683 -24.03 3.91 15.22
CA ALA A 683 -23.01 3.03 14.67
C ALA A 683 -21.57 3.52 14.99
N LEU A 684 -21.35 4.83 14.93
CA LEU A 684 -20.11 5.48 15.32
C LEU A 684 -19.78 5.18 16.79
N ALA A 685 -20.71 5.43 17.71
CA ALA A 685 -20.53 5.18 19.13
C ALA A 685 -20.23 3.69 19.43
N ILE A 686 -20.88 2.76 18.74
CA ILE A 686 -20.63 1.31 18.90
C ILE A 686 -19.21 0.95 18.45
N ASN A 687 -18.76 1.45 17.30
CA ASN A 687 -17.41 1.15 16.81
C ASN A 687 -16.33 1.78 17.69
N TYR A 688 -16.51 3.03 18.17
CA TYR A 688 -15.61 3.63 19.16
C TYR A 688 -15.60 2.86 20.48
N SER A 689 -16.76 2.36 20.94
CA SER A 689 -16.82 1.50 22.12
C SER A 689 -16.02 0.20 21.95
N ARG A 690 -16.04 -0.41 20.76
CA ARG A 690 -15.21 -1.60 20.47
C ARG A 690 -13.73 -1.26 20.55
N LEU A 691 -13.33 -0.16 19.91
CA LEU A 691 -11.96 0.32 19.86
C LEU A 691 -11.42 0.67 21.27
N TRP A 692 -12.20 1.38 22.09
CA TRP A 692 -11.80 1.72 23.46
C TRP A 692 -11.79 0.53 24.42
N ARG A 693 -12.58 -0.53 24.17
CA ARG A 693 -12.47 -1.77 24.95
C ARG A 693 -11.10 -2.42 24.73
N VAL A 694 -10.65 -2.49 23.48
CA VAL A 694 -9.34 -3.05 23.13
C VAL A 694 -8.22 -2.25 23.80
N TYR A 695 -8.23 -0.92 23.68
CA TYR A 695 -7.22 -0.09 24.37
C TYR A 695 -7.24 -0.22 25.89
N ALA A 696 -8.41 -0.44 26.50
CA ALA A 696 -8.50 -0.65 27.94
C ALA A 696 -7.93 -2.02 28.37
N GLN A 697 -7.97 -3.02 27.50
CA GLN A 697 -7.36 -4.34 27.73
C GLN A 697 -5.83 -4.29 27.67
N GLU A 698 -5.27 -3.48 26.77
CA GLU A 698 -3.81 -3.26 26.62
C GLU A 698 -3.18 -2.53 27.83
N ARG A 699 -4.00 -1.86 28.67
CA ARG A 699 -3.65 -1.13 29.92
C ARG A 699 -2.73 0.09 29.78
N ARG A 700 -1.86 0.16 28.78
CA ARG A 700 -0.88 1.24 28.60
C ARG A 700 -1.36 2.35 27.70
N ASN A 701 -0.95 3.58 28.02
CA ASN A 701 -1.18 4.77 27.21
C ASN A 701 -2.66 4.95 26.79
N LEU A 702 -3.61 4.42 27.57
CA LEU A 702 -5.04 4.41 27.24
C LEU A 702 -5.53 5.82 26.89
N GLY A 703 -5.16 6.80 27.70
CA GLY A 703 -5.45 8.21 27.45
C GLY A 703 -4.96 8.73 26.10
N GLN A 704 -3.76 8.33 25.69
CA GLN A 704 -3.18 8.68 24.41
C GLN A 704 -3.89 7.94 23.27
N LYS A 705 -4.12 6.63 23.36
CA LYS A 705 -4.80 5.84 22.31
C LYS A 705 -6.25 6.32 22.09
N VAL A 706 -6.99 6.55 23.18
CA VAL A 706 -8.33 7.18 23.13
C VAL A 706 -8.22 8.57 22.51
N GLY A 707 -7.25 9.38 22.94
CA GLY A 707 -7.00 10.71 22.38
C GLY A 707 -6.74 10.68 20.87
N ASN A 708 -5.88 9.78 20.40
CA ASN A 708 -5.54 9.61 18.99
C ASN A 708 -6.75 9.18 18.16
N SER A 709 -7.61 8.30 18.68
CA SER A 709 -8.87 7.91 18.03
C SER A 709 -9.86 9.06 17.82
N LEU A 710 -9.72 10.12 18.61
CA LEU A 710 -10.56 11.32 18.57
C LEU A 710 -9.94 12.45 17.74
N GLN A 711 -8.68 12.35 17.32
CA GLN A 711 -8.07 13.35 16.44
C GLN A 711 -8.55 13.11 15.00
N GLY A 712 -9.23 14.09 14.40
CA GLY A 712 -9.77 13.99 13.04
C GLY A 712 -8.72 14.41 12.02
N TRP A 713 -8.33 13.49 11.14
CA TRP A 713 -7.37 13.76 10.06
C TRP A 713 -8.12 13.71 8.73
N TYR A 714 -8.37 14.88 8.13
CA TYR A 714 -9.25 15.04 6.96
C TYR A 714 -8.50 14.94 5.61
N GLN A 715 -7.25 14.51 5.60
CA GLN A 715 -6.42 14.39 4.37
C GLN A 715 -5.82 12.99 4.29
N ALA A 716 -6.67 11.99 4.06
CA ALA A 716 -6.25 10.59 4.06
C ALA A 716 -6.59 9.95 2.70
N GLY A 717 -5.64 9.19 2.14
CA GLY A 717 -5.77 8.54 0.83
C GLY A 717 -6.88 7.49 0.80
N THR A 718 -7.17 6.93 -0.38
CA THR A 718 -8.31 6.04 -0.61
C THR A 718 -8.36 4.83 0.33
N PHE A 719 -7.25 4.12 0.51
CA PHE A 719 -7.12 2.99 1.44
C PHE A 719 -6.64 3.40 2.84
N SER A 720 -6.79 4.67 3.22
CA SER A 720 -6.37 5.11 4.54
C SER A 720 -7.16 4.42 5.66
N VAL A 721 -6.49 4.23 6.79
CA VAL A 721 -7.10 3.73 8.03
C VAL A 721 -8.39 4.49 8.37
N TYR A 722 -8.39 5.81 8.19
CA TYR A 722 -9.58 6.64 8.40
C TYR A 722 -10.75 6.28 7.47
N ASN A 723 -10.52 6.15 6.16
CA ASN A 723 -11.59 5.84 5.20
C ASN A 723 -12.19 4.44 5.42
N ILE A 724 -11.35 3.47 5.79
CA ILE A 724 -11.81 2.11 6.07
C ILE A 724 -12.57 2.05 7.41
N LEU A 725 -12.17 2.84 8.42
CA LEU A 725 -12.95 3.03 9.64
C LEU A 725 -14.31 3.70 9.36
N GLU A 726 -14.33 4.74 8.52
CA GLU A 726 -15.56 5.42 8.12
C GLU A 726 -16.52 4.42 7.45
N ASN A 727 -16.03 3.61 6.51
CA ASN A 727 -16.83 2.56 5.91
C ASN A 727 -17.33 1.54 6.95
N SER A 728 -16.52 1.22 7.97
CA SER A 728 -16.95 0.33 9.07
C SER A 728 -18.11 0.93 9.87
N HIS A 729 -18.22 2.26 9.99
CA HIS A 729 -19.40 2.91 10.57
C HIS A 729 -20.61 2.79 9.64
N GLN A 730 -20.44 3.00 8.34
CA GLN A 730 -21.50 2.85 7.33
C GLN A 730 -22.05 1.42 7.28
N ARG A 731 -21.19 0.40 7.26
CA ARG A 731 -21.59 -1.01 7.29
C ARG A 731 -22.40 -1.35 8.55
N LEU A 732 -22.02 -0.82 9.70
CA LEU A 732 -22.78 -1.02 10.93
C LEU A 732 -24.12 -0.26 10.93
N LEU A 733 -24.19 0.93 10.32
CA LEU A 733 -25.46 1.61 10.08
C LEU A 733 -26.39 0.73 9.24
N VAL A 734 -25.90 0.14 8.15
CA VAL A 734 -26.69 -0.73 7.28
C VAL A 734 -27.19 -1.96 8.04
N ASN A 735 -26.32 -2.59 8.84
CA ASN A 735 -26.72 -3.71 9.71
C ASN A 735 -27.81 -3.31 10.73
N ASN A 736 -27.74 -2.10 11.29
CA ASN A 736 -28.76 -1.60 12.21
C ASN A 736 -30.10 -1.34 11.49
N ILE A 737 -30.08 -0.83 10.25
CA ILE A 737 -31.29 -0.68 9.42
C ILE A 737 -31.86 -2.05 9.04
N GLN A 738 -31.02 -3.04 8.73
CA GLN A 738 -31.47 -4.41 8.47
C GLN A 738 -32.17 -5.00 9.70
N ALA A 739 -31.60 -4.84 10.90
CA ALA A 739 -32.24 -5.30 12.14
C ALA A 739 -33.59 -4.60 12.41
N MET A 740 -33.69 -3.31 12.07
CA MET A 740 -34.94 -2.56 12.13
C MET A 740 -35.96 -3.07 11.11
N ALA A 741 -35.55 -3.35 9.87
CA ALA A 741 -36.39 -3.94 8.83
C ALA A 741 -36.95 -5.31 9.25
N ASP A 742 -36.11 -6.17 9.82
CA ASP A 742 -36.52 -7.49 10.32
C ASP A 742 -37.50 -7.36 11.48
N THR A 743 -37.24 -6.44 12.41
CA THR A 743 -38.16 -6.14 13.52
C THR A 743 -39.52 -5.70 13.00
N LEU A 744 -39.58 -4.78 12.03
CA LEU A 744 -40.82 -4.30 11.42
C LEU A 744 -41.65 -5.43 10.78
N LYS A 745 -40.99 -6.36 10.09
CA LYS A 745 -41.66 -7.54 9.51
C LYS A 745 -42.29 -8.42 10.60
N THR A 746 -41.61 -8.59 11.73
CA THR A 746 -42.15 -9.40 12.85
C THR A 746 -43.33 -8.74 13.56
N VAL A 747 -43.39 -7.40 13.62
CA VAL A 747 -44.47 -6.66 14.30
C VAL A 747 -45.65 -6.31 13.38
N GLY A 748 -45.74 -6.93 12.20
CA GLY A 748 -46.87 -6.76 11.27
C GLY A 748 -46.76 -5.53 10.35
N ARG A 749 -45.60 -4.87 10.29
CA ARG A 749 -45.29 -3.74 9.40
C ARG A 749 -44.42 -4.18 8.23
N GLY A 750 -44.91 -5.19 7.50
CA GLY A 750 -44.13 -5.87 6.46
C GLY A 750 -43.74 -4.98 5.28
N ARG A 751 -44.60 -4.02 4.89
CA ARG A 751 -44.33 -3.11 3.77
C ARG A 751 -43.18 -2.15 4.08
N GLU A 752 -43.19 -1.55 5.27
CA GLU A 752 -42.13 -0.66 5.71
C GLU A 752 -40.82 -1.42 5.93
N GLY A 753 -40.90 -2.65 6.46
CA GLY A 753 -39.74 -3.54 6.57
C GLY A 753 -39.16 -3.96 5.22
N GLU A 754 -39.98 -4.16 4.19
CA GLU A 754 -39.52 -4.45 2.82
C GLU A 754 -38.84 -3.23 2.20
N ALA A 755 -39.41 -2.03 2.33
CA ALA A 755 -38.78 -0.80 1.85
C ALA A 755 -37.39 -0.56 2.48
N LEU A 756 -37.23 -0.80 3.79
CA LEU A 756 -35.93 -0.70 4.46
C LEU A 756 -34.95 -1.82 4.05
N GLN A 757 -35.45 -3.01 3.70
CA GLN A 757 -34.61 -4.06 3.11
C GLN A 757 -34.07 -3.61 1.74
N TYR A 758 -34.89 -3.00 0.89
CA TYR A 758 -34.42 -2.50 -0.41
C TYR A 758 -33.39 -1.36 -0.23
N LEU A 759 -33.53 -0.53 0.81
CA LEU A 759 -32.48 0.44 1.19
C LEU A 759 -31.16 -0.26 1.46
N VAL A 760 -31.17 -1.34 2.26
CA VAL A 760 -29.98 -2.13 2.57
C VAL A 760 -29.36 -2.74 1.32
N GLU A 761 -30.17 -3.33 0.44
CA GLU A 761 -29.71 -3.96 -0.81
C GLU A 761 -29.11 -2.95 -1.80
N SER A 762 -29.61 -1.72 -1.82
CA SER A 762 -29.12 -0.63 -2.67
C SER A 762 -27.81 0.00 -2.19
N TYR A 763 -27.40 -0.26 -0.94
CA TYR A 763 -26.34 0.50 -0.28
C TYR A 763 -24.95 0.17 -0.81
N GLY A 764 -24.16 1.21 -1.12
CA GLY A 764 -22.84 1.08 -1.74
C GLY A 764 -22.85 0.74 -3.23
N LEU A 765 -24.03 0.53 -3.84
CA LEU A 765 -24.14 0.30 -5.28
C LEU A 765 -24.10 1.60 -6.07
N SER A 766 -23.42 1.56 -7.22
CA SER A 766 -23.47 2.61 -8.22
C SER A 766 -23.20 2.04 -9.60
N GLN A 767 -23.66 2.74 -10.62
CA GLN A 767 -23.43 2.40 -12.00
C GLN A 767 -23.08 3.64 -12.82
N ILE A 768 -22.11 3.51 -13.73
CA ILE A 768 -21.92 4.45 -14.83
C ILE A 768 -22.72 3.92 -16.02
N LEU A 769 -23.62 4.75 -16.53
CA LEU A 769 -24.52 4.45 -17.64
C LEU A 769 -23.88 4.77 -18.99
N GLU A 770 -24.52 4.36 -20.08
CA GLU A 770 -24.01 4.41 -21.45
C GLU A 770 -23.70 5.83 -21.95
N ASP A 771 -24.33 6.86 -21.36
CA ASP A 771 -24.11 8.28 -21.66
C ASP A 771 -23.09 8.96 -20.72
N GLY A 772 -22.46 8.20 -19.82
CA GLY A 772 -21.52 8.73 -18.82
C GLY A 772 -22.17 9.18 -17.51
N THR A 773 -23.49 9.12 -17.37
CA THR A 773 -24.18 9.45 -16.11
C THR A 773 -23.74 8.50 -15.01
N PHE A 774 -23.21 9.06 -13.92
CA PHE A 774 -22.96 8.32 -12.68
C PHE A 774 -24.24 8.27 -11.84
N LEU A 775 -24.73 7.06 -11.57
CA LEU A 775 -25.97 6.81 -10.82
C LEU A 775 -25.66 6.03 -9.53
N PRO A 776 -25.54 6.73 -8.38
CA PRO A 776 -25.43 6.06 -7.07
C PRO A 776 -26.81 5.60 -6.58
N CYS A 777 -26.85 4.49 -5.86
CA CYS A 777 -28.08 3.92 -5.31
C CYS A 777 -28.23 4.11 -3.79
N SER A 778 -27.19 4.55 -3.08
CA SER A 778 -27.28 4.65 -1.62
C SER A 778 -28.16 5.81 -1.15
N ALA A 779 -29.10 5.51 -0.26
CA ALA A 779 -29.97 6.52 0.35
C ALA A 779 -29.19 7.64 1.08
N TRP A 780 -28.05 7.30 1.70
CA TRP A 780 -27.19 8.28 2.36
C TRP A 780 -26.65 9.35 1.39
N THR A 781 -26.19 8.92 0.21
CA THR A 781 -25.63 9.79 -0.83
C THR A 781 -26.69 10.78 -1.32
N TRP A 782 -27.90 10.29 -1.64
CA TRP A 782 -29.01 11.14 -2.08
C TRP A 782 -29.51 12.10 -1.00
N ALA A 783 -29.72 11.59 0.22
CA ALA A 783 -30.22 12.37 1.33
C ALA A 783 -29.23 13.49 1.73
N THR A 784 -27.93 13.18 1.79
CA THR A 784 -26.87 14.15 2.11
C THR A 784 -26.68 15.17 0.99
N TYR A 785 -26.66 14.74 -0.26
CA TYR A 785 -26.57 15.63 -1.43
C TYR A 785 -27.74 16.62 -1.44
N SER A 786 -28.97 16.14 -1.21
CA SER A 786 -30.15 16.99 -1.15
C SER A 786 -30.16 17.94 0.05
N TYR A 787 -29.73 17.48 1.23
CA TYR A 787 -29.59 18.31 2.42
C TYR A 787 -28.60 19.47 2.22
N LYS A 788 -27.52 19.24 1.45
CA LYS A 788 -26.53 20.26 1.06
C LYS A 788 -27.03 21.18 -0.08
N GLY A 789 -28.27 21.04 -0.54
CA GLY A 789 -28.90 21.89 -1.56
C GLY A 789 -28.96 21.29 -2.97
N GLY A 790 -28.46 20.06 -3.16
CA GLY A 790 -28.51 19.35 -4.43
C GLY A 790 -29.93 19.04 -4.90
N GLN A 791 -30.18 19.22 -6.20
CA GLN A 791 -31.52 19.04 -6.80
C GLN A 791 -31.59 17.95 -7.88
N LYS A 792 -30.43 17.61 -8.48
CA LYS A 792 -30.28 16.61 -9.56
C LYS A 792 -29.81 15.26 -9.01
N VAL A 793 -29.40 14.35 -9.90
CA VAL A 793 -28.67 13.12 -9.53
C VAL A 793 -27.38 13.51 -8.78
N PRO A 794 -27.02 12.83 -7.68
CA PRO A 794 -25.78 13.10 -6.98
C PRO A 794 -24.55 12.91 -7.88
N THR A 795 -23.59 13.83 -7.80
CA THR A 795 -22.35 13.77 -8.59
C THR A 795 -21.35 12.79 -7.97
N PRO A 796 -20.37 12.27 -8.73
CA PRO A 796 -19.31 11.42 -8.18
C PRO A 796 -18.59 12.00 -6.95
N LEU A 797 -18.37 13.32 -6.91
CA LEU A 797 -17.79 14.03 -5.75
C LEU A 797 -18.61 13.92 -4.45
N SER A 798 -19.86 13.47 -4.53
CA SER A 798 -20.73 13.25 -3.37
C SER A 798 -20.86 11.77 -2.98
N ALA A 799 -20.26 10.85 -3.74
CA ALA A 799 -20.41 9.41 -3.63
C ALA A 799 -19.38 8.76 -2.68
N GLU A 800 -19.13 9.41 -1.52
CA GLU A 800 -18.16 8.91 -0.55
C GLU A 800 -18.52 7.51 -0.03
N VAL A 801 -19.81 7.18 0.05
CA VAL A 801 -20.28 5.87 0.50
C VAL A 801 -19.90 4.80 -0.50
N GLU A 802 -20.25 4.99 -1.77
CA GLU A 802 -19.97 4.04 -2.84
C GLU A 802 -18.46 3.83 -3.01
N GLU A 803 -17.67 4.91 -2.98
CA GLU A 803 -16.21 4.86 -3.04
C GLU A 803 -15.64 3.99 -1.92
N LYS A 804 -15.89 4.37 -0.65
CA LYS A 804 -15.28 3.69 0.50
C LYS A 804 -15.78 2.26 0.64
N TRP A 805 -17.02 1.98 0.22
CA TRP A 805 -17.61 0.65 0.26
C TRP A 805 -16.96 -0.29 -0.74
N PHE A 806 -16.82 0.14 -1.98
CA PHE A 806 -16.12 -0.64 -3.01
C PHE A 806 -14.66 -0.85 -2.64
N ASN A 807 -13.95 0.19 -2.21
CA ASN A 807 -12.52 0.10 -1.90
C ASN A 807 -12.23 -0.80 -0.69
N HIS A 808 -13.08 -0.75 0.35
CA HIS A 808 -12.94 -1.70 1.46
C HIS A 808 -13.19 -3.14 0.98
N HIS A 809 -14.21 -3.39 0.17
CA HIS A 809 -14.44 -4.74 -0.38
C HIS A 809 -13.29 -5.21 -1.28
N LEU A 810 -12.75 -4.34 -2.12
CA LEU A 810 -11.57 -4.64 -2.93
C LEU A 810 -10.37 -5.04 -2.07
N LEU A 811 -10.13 -4.34 -0.95
CA LEU A 811 -9.07 -4.68 -0.01
C LEU A 811 -9.30 -6.07 0.63
N GLU A 812 -10.54 -6.39 1.02
CA GLU A 812 -10.92 -7.70 1.58
C GLU A 812 -10.67 -8.85 0.56
N GLU A 813 -10.97 -8.63 -0.72
CA GLU A 813 -10.77 -9.62 -1.78
C GLU A 813 -9.29 -9.80 -2.14
N ILE A 814 -8.50 -8.72 -2.16
CA ILE A 814 -7.04 -8.80 -2.31
C ILE A 814 -6.44 -9.64 -1.17
N TYR A 815 -6.85 -9.38 0.07
CA TYR A 815 -6.44 -10.17 1.23
C TYR A 815 -6.74 -11.65 1.09
N THR A 816 -7.99 -11.95 0.71
CA THR A 816 -8.46 -13.33 0.57
C THR A 816 -7.69 -14.05 -0.54
N ALA A 817 -7.44 -13.37 -1.66
CA ALA A 817 -6.67 -13.93 -2.77
C ALA A 817 -5.19 -14.19 -2.43
N LEU A 818 -4.64 -13.44 -1.47
CA LEU A 818 -3.30 -13.65 -0.92
C LEU A 818 -3.28 -14.67 0.24
N GLU A 819 -4.40 -15.38 0.48
CA GLU A 819 -4.60 -16.34 1.57
C GLU A 819 -4.51 -15.76 2.99
N TYR A 820 -4.69 -14.45 3.13
CA TYR A 820 -4.80 -13.77 4.43
C TYR A 820 -6.24 -13.73 4.93
N ASN A 821 -6.41 -13.54 6.25
CA ASN A 821 -7.74 -13.42 6.87
C ASN A 821 -8.20 -11.94 6.85
N PRO A 822 -9.29 -11.58 6.15
CA PRO A 822 -9.77 -10.20 6.10
C PRO A 822 -10.15 -9.61 7.47
N GLY A 823 -10.48 -10.46 8.45
CA GLY A 823 -10.79 -10.01 9.82
C GLY A 823 -9.64 -9.24 10.48
N GLU A 824 -8.40 -9.44 10.02
CA GLU A 824 -7.18 -8.83 10.56
C GLU A 824 -7.04 -7.36 10.17
N ILE A 825 -7.70 -6.93 9.07
CA ILE A 825 -7.76 -5.51 8.66
C ILE A 825 -8.27 -4.65 9.82
N LYS A 826 -9.25 -5.17 10.57
CA LYS A 826 -9.84 -4.47 11.71
C LYS A 826 -8.86 -4.30 12.86
N ASP A 827 -8.05 -5.33 13.14
CA ASP A 827 -7.06 -5.29 14.21
C ASP A 827 -5.97 -4.26 13.87
N GLN A 828 -5.52 -4.24 12.61
CA GLN A 828 -4.57 -3.27 12.10
C GLN A 828 -5.08 -1.82 12.20
N ILE A 829 -6.36 -1.61 11.89
CA ILE A 829 -7.03 -0.29 12.01
C ILE A 829 -7.02 0.17 13.47
N ILE A 830 -7.38 -0.70 14.42
CA ILE A 830 -7.43 -0.36 15.85
C ILE A 830 -6.04 0.06 16.34
N GLN A 831 -5.00 -0.70 15.98
CA GLN A 831 -3.62 -0.39 16.38
C GLN A 831 -3.14 0.93 15.77
N LEU A 832 -3.27 1.11 14.45
CA LEU A 832 -2.79 2.32 13.76
C LEU A 832 -3.52 3.59 14.24
N ILE A 833 -4.82 3.50 14.56
CA ILE A 833 -5.54 4.59 15.21
C ILE A 833 -4.96 4.88 16.59
N GLY A 834 -4.64 3.84 17.37
CA GLY A 834 -4.05 3.97 18.69
C GLY A 834 -2.68 4.66 18.65
N ASP A 835 -1.91 4.42 17.61
CA ASP A 835 -0.61 5.05 17.34
C ASP A 835 -0.71 6.45 16.71
N GLY A 836 -1.91 6.91 16.35
CA GLY A 836 -2.13 8.21 15.69
C GLY A 836 -1.77 8.22 14.20
N GLN A 837 -1.71 7.05 13.56
CA GLN A 837 -1.38 6.84 12.14
C GLN A 837 -2.64 6.66 11.26
N THR A 838 -3.66 7.48 11.46
CA THR A 838 -4.95 7.38 10.75
C THR A 838 -4.86 7.68 9.25
N SER A 839 -3.81 8.38 8.81
CA SER A 839 -3.52 8.66 7.40
C SER A 839 -2.69 7.58 6.72
N ALA A 840 -2.24 6.54 7.44
CA ALA A 840 -1.49 5.44 6.85
C ALA A 840 -2.36 4.72 5.83
N ASP A 841 -1.78 4.41 4.67
CA ASP A 841 -2.42 3.61 3.64
C ASP A 841 -2.36 2.14 4.04
N LEU A 842 -3.51 1.50 4.24
CA LEU A 842 -3.57 0.10 4.67
C LEU A 842 -2.95 -0.84 3.65
N LEU A 843 -3.05 -0.55 2.36
CA LEU A 843 -2.41 -1.38 1.34
C LEU A 843 -0.89 -1.36 1.49
N ASP A 844 -0.30 -0.18 1.72
CA ASP A 844 1.14 -0.03 1.97
C ASP A 844 1.55 -0.73 3.28
N VAL A 845 0.79 -0.53 4.36
CA VAL A 845 1.09 -1.11 5.68
C VAL A 845 1.07 -2.63 5.64
N ILE A 846 0.08 -3.18 4.94
CA ILE A 846 -0.18 -4.62 4.95
C ILE A 846 0.67 -5.32 3.91
N LEU A 847 0.69 -4.83 2.67
CA LEU A 847 1.33 -5.57 1.58
C LEU A 847 2.80 -5.21 1.42
N GLY A 848 3.25 -4.08 1.97
CA GLY A 848 4.64 -3.61 1.81
C GLY A 848 5.01 -3.28 0.36
N VAL A 849 4.06 -3.28 -0.57
CA VAL A 849 4.27 -3.01 -2.00
C VAL A 849 3.68 -1.65 -2.34
N LYS A 850 4.55 -0.64 -2.38
CA LYS A 850 4.20 0.62 -3.02
C LYS A 850 4.63 0.56 -4.49
N PRO A 851 3.74 0.73 -5.49
CA PRO A 851 4.20 1.00 -6.85
C PRO A 851 4.90 2.35 -6.82
N GLU A 852 6.23 2.32 -6.75
CA GLU A 852 7.04 3.54 -6.73
C GLU A 852 6.89 4.26 -8.08
N ASP A 853 6.72 5.58 -8.01
CA ASP A 853 6.85 6.52 -9.11
C ASP A 853 5.78 6.51 -10.21
N VAL A 854 4.59 5.95 -9.95
CA VAL A 854 3.44 6.17 -10.85
C VAL A 854 2.60 7.34 -10.35
N ILE A 855 2.59 8.41 -11.15
CA ILE A 855 1.73 9.56 -10.94
C ILE A 855 0.56 9.45 -11.92
N ALA A 856 -0.68 9.55 -11.41
CA ALA A 856 -1.84 9.84 -12.24
C ALA A 856 -2.26 11.29 -12.02
N VAL A 857 -2.63 11.96 -13.09
CA VAL A 857 -3.15 13.33 -13.02
C VAL A 857 -4.67 13.26 -12.84
N PRO A 858 -5.22 13.79 -11.73
CA PRO A 858 -6.66 13.94 -11.59
C PRO A 858 -7.18 14.83 -12.72
N GLN A 859 -8.17 14.35 -13.46
CA GLN A 859 -8.79 15.11 -14.54
C GLN A 859 -9.99 15.91 -14.03
N GLU A 860 -10.25 17.07 -14.65
CA GLU A 860 -11.44 17.86 -14.36
C GLU A 860 -12.70 17.09 -14.81
N MET A 861 -13.65 16.92 -13.89
CA MET A 861 -14.90 16.21 -14.13
C MET A 861 -15.97 17.18 -14.61
N LEU A 862 -16.02 17.41 -15.91
CA LEU A 862 -17.07 18.17 -16.55
C LEU A 862 -18.17 17.23 -17.07
N ASP A 863 -19.41 17.69 -17.02
CA ASP A 863 -20.53 17.04 -17.68
C ASP A 863 -20.37 17.25 -19.20
N PHE A 864 -19.80 16.25 -19.87
CA PHE A 864 -19.39 16.37 -21.26
C PHE A 864 -20.59 16.13 -22.20
N PRO A 865 -20.97 17.08 -23.05
CA PRO A 865 -22.00 16.85 -24.05
C PRO A 865 -21.52 15.84 -25.12
N PRO A 866 -22.45 15.12 -25.78
CA PRO A 866 -22.10 14.17 -26.82
C PRO A 866 -21.48 14.86 -28.05
N ALA A 867 -20.51 14.20 -28.66
CA ALA A 867 -19.97 14.57 -29.97
C ALA A 867 -20.87 14.00 -31.08
N LYS A 868 -20.89 14.61 -32.27
CA LYS A 868 -21.60 14.01 -33.41
C LYS A 868 -20.79 12.91 -34.07
N ASP A 869 -21.50 11.99 -34.72
CA ASP A 869 -20.89 10.88 -35.45
C ASP A 869 -20.11 11.33 -36.69
N LEU A 870 -19.09 10.55 -37.03
CA LEU A 870 -18.42 10.68 -38.32
C LEU A 870 -19.32 10.16 -39.45
N THR A 871 -19.24 10.82 -40.60
CA THR A 871 -19.92 10.40 -41.82
C THR A 871 -19.03 9.44 -42.59
N ARG A 872 -19.47 8.18 -42.76
CA ARG A 872 -18.75 7.18 -43.55
C ARG A 872 -18.70 7.57 -45.02
N TYR A 873 -17.57 7.32 -45.67
CA TYR A 873 -17.48 7.45 -47.12
C TYR A 873 -18.36 6.39 -47.81
N PRO A 874 -19.27 6.76 -48.74
CA PRO A 874 -20.23 5.83 -49.32
C PRO A 874 -19.61 4.63 -50.06
N ASP A 875 -18.44 4.81 -50.69
CA ASP A 875 -17.77 3.75 -51.46
C ASP A 875 -16.72 2.98 -50.64
N ASN A 876 -16.80 3.01 -49.31
CA ASN A 876 -15.98 2.14 -48.46
C ASN A 876 -16.17 0.65 -48.81
N PRO A 877 -15.15 -0.20 -48.64
CA PRO A 877 -13.78 0.14 -48.24
C PRO A 877 -12.92 0.76 -49.36
N ILE A 878 -12.05 1.70 -49.00
CA ILE A 878 -11.15 2.39 -49.95
C ILE A 878 -9.91 1.55 -50.34
N LEU A 879 -9.47 0.63 -49.48
CA LEU A 879 -8.46 -0.38 -49.82
C LEU A 879 -8.92 -1.78 -49.43
N LYS A 880 -8.69 -2.72 -50.35
CA LYS A 880 -8.84 -4.16 -50.15
C LYS A 880 -7.50 -4.86 -50.38
N PRO A 881 -7.27 -6.03 -49.76
CA PRO A 881 -6.11 -6.88 -50.00
C PRO A 881 -5.98 -7.24 -51.49
N ILE A 882 -4.75 -7.27 -52.00
CA ILE A 882 -4.45 -7.70 -53.38
C ILE A 882 -3.81 -9.07 -53.30
N LYS A 883 -4.50 -10.12 -53.78
CA LYS A 883 -4.08 -11.52 -53.59
C LYS A 883 -2.74 -11.83 -54.26
N GLU A 884 -2.42 -11.11 -55.33
CA GLU A 884 -1.19 -11.26 -56.10
C GLU A 884 0.03 -10.65 -55.39
N HIS A 885 -0.17 -9.74 -54.45
CA HIS A 885 0.90 -9.12 -53.68
C HIS A 885 1.10 -9.89 -52.37
N ALA A 886 2.08 -10.79 -52.33
CA ALA A 886 2.28 -11.74 -51.23
C ALA A 886 2.38 -11.09 -49.82
N TRP A 887 2.86 -9.84 -49.74
CA TRP A 887 3.05 -9.10 -48.49
C TRP A 887 1.78 -8.40 -47.96
N GLU A 888 0.74 -8.28 -48.77
CA GLU A 888 -0.55 -7.63 -48.43
C GLU A 888 -1.76 -8.47 -48.85
N SER A 889 -1.55 -9.76 -49.14
CA SER A 889 -2.55 -10.66 -49.73
C SER A 889 -3.72 -10.97 -48.79
N ARG A 890 -3.56 -10.74 -47.48
CA ARG A 890 -4.58 -11.08 -46.48
C ARG A 890 -5.35 -9.86 -45.98
N TYR A 891 -4.65 -8.85 -45.47
CA TYR A 891 -5.28 -7.72 -44.78
C TYR A 891 -4.57 -6.40 -45.09
N VAL A 892 -5.34 -5.31 -45.21
CA VAL A 892 -4.84 -3.94 -45.29
C VAL A 892 -5.69 -3.04 -44.40
N LEU A 893 -5.06 -2.46 -43.37
CA LEU A 893 -5.77 -1.84 -42.25
C LEU A 893 -4.89 -0.76 -41.58
N ASN A 894 -5.42 -0.14 -40.53
CA ASN A 894 -4.69 0.67 -39.54
C ASN A 894 -3.61 1.56 -40.15
N ALA A 895 -4.04 2.65 -40.79
CA ALA A 895 -3.16 3.50 -41.56
C ALA A 895 -2.85 4.83 -40.87
N ALA A 896 -1.58 5.22 -40.91
CA ALA A 896 -1.19 6.61 -40.73
C ALA A 896 -1.61 7.42 -41.96
N ALA A 897 -1.86 8.71 -41.77
CA ALA A 897 -2.13 9.62 -42.88
C ALA A 897 -1.46 10.97 -42.64
N ILE A 898 -0.85 11.54 -43.67
CA ILE A 898 -0.24 12.87 -43.64
C ILE A 898 -0.54 13.61 -44.94
N ARG A 899 -0.83 14.92 -44.84
CA ARG A 899 -1.01 15.78 -46.01
C ARG A 899 0.31 16.50 -46.32
N ILE A 900 0.76 16.41 -47.56
CA ILE A 900 1.96 17.10 -48.05
C ILE A 900 1.65 17.65 -49.44
N ASN A 901 1.81 18.96 -49.64
CA ASN A 901 1.59 19.63 -50.93
C ASN A 901 0.22 19.32 -51.55
N GLY A 902 -0.85 19.36 -50.74
CA GLY A 902 -2.22 19.10 -51.20
C GLY A 902 -2.60 17.64 -51.44
N LEU A 903 -1.66 16.69 -51.38
CA LEU A 903 -1.92 15.25 -51.48
C LEU A 903 -1.89 14.58 -50.11
N ILE A 904 -2.64 13.49 -49.95
CA ILE A 904 -2.63 12.69 -48.73
C ILE A 904 -1.85 11.41 -48.97
N TYR A 905 -0.86 11.16 -48.12
CA TYR A 905 -0.03 9.96 -48.10
C TYR A 905 -0.53 9.05 -46.98
N ILE A 906 -1.04 7.89 -47.36
CA ILE A 906 -1.64 6.89 -46.47
C ILE A 906 -0.62 5.76 -46.29
N LEU A 907 -0.03 5.68 -45.09
CA LEU A 907 0.90 4.61 -44.71
C LEU A 907 0.11 3.51 -44.02
N TYR A 908 -0.33 2.50 -44.76
CA TYR A 908 -1.22 1.46 -44.25
C TYR A 908 -0.46 0.22 -43.77
N ARG A 909 -0.94 -0.40 -42.69
CA ARG A 909 -0.48 -1.73 -42.29
C ARG A 909 -1.01 -2.76 -43.27
N ALA A 910 -0.13 -3.62 -43.74
CA ALA A 910 -0.45 -4.77 -44.56
C ALA A 910 -0.01 -6.06 -43.87
N PHE A 911 -0.72 -7.14 -44.14
CA PHE A 911 -0.40 -8.48 -43.65
C PHE A 911 -0.52 -9.50 -44.78
N GLY A 912 0.54 -10.27 -44.97
CA GLY A 912 0.66 -11.26 -46.03
C GLY A 912 0.42 -12.70 -45.57
N ASP A 913 0.49 -13.64 -46.50
CA ASP A 913 0.40 -15.09 -46.21
C ASP A 913 1.58 -15.62 -45.39
N ASP A 914 2.70 -14.88 -45.39
CA ASP A 914 3.88 -15.13 -44.56
C ASP A 914 3.69 -14.74 -43.09
N GLN A 915 2.52 -14.18 -42.75
CA GLN A 915 2.15 -13.76 -41.40
C GLN A 915 3.05 -12.66 -40.82
N VAL A 916 3.58 -11.77 -41.67
CA VAL A 916 4.42 -10.65 -41.28
C VAL A 916 3.75 -9.33 -41.64
N SER A 917 3.64 -8.42 -40.66
CA SER A 917 3.14 -7.07 -40.92
C SER A 917 4.20 -6.12 -41.49
N ARG A 918 3.80 -5.33 -42.49
CA ARG A 918 4.63 -4.34 -43.19
C ARG A 918 3.84 -3.07 -43.45
N ILE A 919 4.52 -1.97 -43.78
CA ILE A 919 3.88 -0.70 -44.11
C ILE A 919 3.90 -0.47 -45.61
N GLY A 920 2.72 -0.34 -46.22
CA GLY A 920 2.51 0.06 -47.60
C GLY A 920 2.27 1.56 -47.73
N LEU A 921 2.27 2.08 -48.96
CA LEU A 921 1.97 3.48 -49.24
C LEU A 921 0.92 3.61 -50.36
N ALA A 922 -0.14 4.36 -50.07
CA ALA A 922 -1.10 4.84 -51.05
C ALA A 922 -1.15 6.37 -51.04
N ILE A 923 -1.41 6.98 -52.20
CA ILE A 923 -1.55 8.43 -52.39
C ILE A 923 -3.00 8.70 -52.77
N SER A 924 -3.63 9.64 -52.09
CA SER A 924 -5.05 9.96 -52.19
C SER A 924 -5.28 11.46 -52.33
N ASP A 925 -6.40 11.85 -52.96
CA ASP A 925 -6.94 13.21 -52.90
C ASP A 925 -7.85 13.44 -51.67
N GLY A 926 -8.00 12.42 -50.83
CA GLY A 926 -8.94 12.37 -49.71
C GLY A 926 -9.61 11.01 -49.69
N TYR A 927 -10.50 10.78 -50.66
CA TYR A 927 -11.27 9.54 -50.75
C TYR A 927 -10.79 8.63 -51.87
N ARG A 928 -10.35 9.19 -53.00
CA ARG A 928 -9.94 8.40 -54.15
C ARG A 928 -8.44 8.10 -54.09
N ILE A 929 -8.10 6.82 -54.15
CA ILE A 929 -6.72 6.38 -54.30
C ILE A 929 -6.24 6.72 -55.72
N LEU A 930 -5.24 7.61 -55.80
CA LEU A 930 -4.59 8.03 -57.03
C LEU A 930 -3.47 7.06 -57.42
N GLU A 931 -2.74 6.55 -56.43
CA GLU A 931 -1.64 5.61 -56.60
C GLU A 931 -1.52 4.69 -55.37
N ARG A 932 -1.16 3.43 -55.58
CA ARG A 932 -0.78 2.48 -54.53
C ARG A 932 0.49 1.77 -54.96
N LEU A 933 1.52 1.80 -54.13
CA LEU A 933 2.81 1.20 -54.49
C LEU A 933 2.74 -0.34 -54.41
N PRO A 934 3.42 -1.05 -55.33
CA PRO A 934 3.38 -2.52 -55.39
C PRO A 934 4.26 -3.20 -54.31
N GLU A 935 5.21 -2.47 -53.74
CA GLU A 935 6.16 -2.95 -52.73
C GLU A 935 5.99 -2.17 -51.41
N PRO A 936 6.27 -2.78 -50.25
CA PRO A 936 6.20 -2.11 -48.97
C PRO A 936 7.25 -0.99 -48.87
N VAL A 937 6.90 0.11 -48.18
CA VAL A 937 7.80 1.24 -47.93
C VAL A 937 8.57 1.11 -46.63
N PHE A 938 8.14 0.21 -45.74
CA PHE A 938 8.84 -0.13 -44.50
C PHE A 938 8.56 -1.60 -44.15
N SER A 939 9.60 -2.35 -43.80
CA SER A 939 9.55 -3.80 -43.51
C SER A 939 10.52 -4.15 -42.39
N PRO A 940 10.28 -5.25 -41.64
CA PRO A 940 11.18 -5.73 -40.59
C PRO A 940 12.66 -5.82 -41.00
N ALA A 941 13.56 -5.39 -40.12
CA ALA A 941 15.01 -5.44 -40.34
C ALA A 941 15.80 -6.19 -39.26
N ASP A 942 15.26 -6.39 -38.06
CA ASP A 942 15.93 -7.11 -36.97
C ASP A 942 14.96 -7.98 -36.16
N GLU A 943 15.52 -8.73 -35.19
CA GLU A 943 14.79 -9.69 -34.35
C GLU A 943 13.66 -9.05 -33.51
N LYS A 944 13.72 -7.75 -33.23
CA LYS A 944 12.72 -7.05 -32.40
C LYS A 944 11.40 -6.84 -33.15
N GLU A 945 11.43 -6.93 -34.47
CA GLU A 945 10.27 -6.73 -35.35
C GLU A 945 10.05 -7.92 -36.31
N GLU A 946 10.57 -9.12 -35.98
CA GLU A 946 10.50 -10.31 -36.84
C GLU A 946 9.07 -10.66 -37.32
N LYS A 947 8.06 -10.43 -36.48
CA LYS A 947 6.64 -10.66 -36.81
C LYS A 947 5.95 -9.45 -37.42
N GLY A 948 6.57 -8.28 -37.40
CA GLY A 948 6.12 -7.15 -38.19
C GLY A 948 6.34 -5.77 -37.59
N CYS A 949 6.15 -4.78 -38.45
CA CYS A 949 6.01 -3.37 -38.10
C CYS A 949 4.51 -3.02 -38.25
N GLU A 950 3.84 -2.68 -37.16
CA GLU A 950 2.38 -2.55 -37.10
C GLU A 950 1.93 -1.12 -36.75
N ASP A 951 0.73 -0.79 -37.24
CA ASP A 951 -0.09 0.37 -36.85
C ASP A 951 0.72 1.69 -36.77
N PRO A 952 1.24 2.20 -37.91
CA PRO A 952 2.10 3.38 -37.93
C PRO A 952 1.31 4.65 -37.60
N ARG A 953 1.92 5.57 -36.85
CA ARG A 953 1.46 6.95 -36.68
C ARG A 953 2.57 7.91 -37.05
N VAL A 954 2.25 8.93 -37.86
CA VAL A 954 3.27 9.82 -38.44
C VAL A 954 2.98 11.28 -38.15
N VAL A 955 4.05 12.05 -37.96
CA VAL A 955 4.02 13.52 -37.87
C VAL A 955 5.23 14.11 -38.60
N ILE A 956 5.14 15.38 -38.96
CA ILE A 956 6.26 16.14 -39.51
C ILE A 956 6.87 16.96 -38.36
N ILE A 957 8.18 16.82 -38.15
CA ILE A 957 8.95 17.60 -37.18
C ILE A 957 10.18 18.15 -37.90
N GLY A 958 10.21 19.48 -38.10
CA GLY A 958 11.24 20.09 -38.93
C GLY A 958 11.10 19.65 -40.39
N ASP A 959 12.17 19.10 -40.96
CA ASP A 959 12.24 18.59 -42.33
C ASP A 959 12.16 17.05 -42.42
N GLU A 960 11.84 16.37 -41.32
CA GLU A 960 11.70 14.92 -41.25
C GLU A 960 10.26 14.48 -40.97
N LEU A 961 9.88 13.37 -41.60
CA LEU A 961 8.71 12.57 -41.26
C LEU A 961 9.11 11.58 -40.16
N TYR A 962 8.56 11.75 -38.97
CA TYR A 962 8.74 10.82 -37.86
C TYR A 962 7.58 9.83 -37.81
N MET A 963 7.91 8.55 -37.59
CA MET A 963 6.95 7.46 -37.46
C MET A 963 7.16 6.74 -36.13
N LEU A 964 6.11 6.66 -35.31
CA LEU A 964 6.02 5.72 -34.22
C LEU A 964 5.20 4.51 -34.69
N TYR A 965 5.67 3.31 -34.38
CA TYR A 965 5.04 2.06 -34.80
C TYR A 965 5.25 0.97 -33.76
N THR A 966 4.44 -0.09 -33.83
CA THR A 966 4.61 -1.27 -32.97
C THR A 966 5.56 -2.25 -33.64
N ALA A 967 6.72 -2.50 -33.03
CA ALA A 967 7.63 -3.59 -33.37
C ALA A 967 7.20 -4.86 -32.63
N TYR A 968 6.90 -5.93 -33.36
CA TYR A 968 6.46 -7.20 -32.78
C TYR A 968 7.43 -8.32 -33.14
N ASN A 969 7.98 -9.00 -32.13
CA ASN A 969 8.89 -10.13 -32.33
C ASN A 969 8.22 -11.51 -32.17
N GLY A 970 6.90 -11.57 -31.92
CA GLY A 970 6.18 -12.81 -31.65
C GLY A 970 6.03 -13.18 -30.17
N VAL A 971 6.78 -12.52 -29.29
CA VAL A 971 6.71 -12.69 -27.83
C VAL A 971 6.20 -11.43 -27.16
N ILE A 972 6.71 -10.26 -27.54
CA ILE A 972 6.36 -8.95 -26.98
C ILE A 972 6.14 -7.94 -28.11
N ALA A 973 5.15 -7.06 -27.92
CA ALA A 973 4.90 -5.92 -28.78
C ALA A 973 5.38 -4.64 -28.11
N GLN A 974 6.21 -3.87 -28.80
CA GLN A 974 6.90 -2.71 -28.23
C GLN A 974 6.83 -1.51 -29.18
N ILE A 975 6.93 -0.30 -28.64
CA ILE A 975 7.00 0.91 -29.45
C ILE A 975 8.41 1.11 -30.00
N ALA A 976 8.49 1.38 -31.30
CA ALA A 976 9.70 1.76 -32.00
C ALA A 976 9.51 3.07 -32.76
N ALA A 977 10.63 3.75 -33.02
CA ALA A 977 10.64 5.01 -33.77
C ALA A 977 11.53 4.91 -35.02
N ALA A 978 11.08 5.56 -36.10
CA ALA A 978 11.85 5.76 -37.31
C ALA A 978 11.65 7.17 -37.88
N SER A 979 12.63 7.69 -38.62
CA SER A 979 12.46 8.95 -39.37
C SER A 979 13.06 8.88 -40.77
N ILE A 980 12.55 9.73 -41.66
CA ILE A 980 13.04 9.93 -43.02
C ILE A 980 12.89 11.41 -43.39
N THR A 981 13.82 11.99 -44.14
CA THR A 981 13.65 13.37 -44.61
C THR A 981 12.47 13.47 -45.56
N LEU A 982 11.75 14.59 -45.54
CA LEU A 982 10.64 14.84 -46.48
C LEU A 982 11.11 14.77 -47.93
N GLU A 983 12.33 15.24 -48.21
CA GLU A 983 12.93 15.14 -49.53
C GLU A 983 13.09 13.67 -49.97
N ASP A 984 13.67 12.81 -49.12
CA ASP A 984 13.85 11.39 -49.42
C ASP A 984 12.51 10.68 -49.59
N PHE A 985 11.53 10.98 -48.72
CA PHE A 985 10.19 10.39 -48.77
C PHE A 985 9.47 10.73 -50.07
N LEU A 986 9.44 12.01 -50.47
CA LEU A 986 8.79 12.46 -51.70
C LEU A 986 9.49 11.94 -52.97
N HIS A 987 10.82 11.77 -52.93
CA HIS A 987 11.60 11.15 -54.00
C HIS A 987 11.63 9.60 -53.94
N ARG A 988 10.80 8.98 -53.08
CA ARG A 988 10.64 7.52 -52.96
C ARG A 988 11.93 6.78 -52.58
N ARG A 989 12.84 7.43 -51.85
CA ARG A 989 14.11 6.86 -51.36
C ARG A 989 13.89 6.13 -50.03
N PHE A 990 12.93 5.21 -49.97
CA PHE A 990 12.47 4.58 -48.72
C PHE A 990 13.54 3.73 -48.03
N ASN A 991 14.58 3.28 -48.73
CA ASN A 991 15.75 2.65 -48.10
C ASN A 991 16.54 3.60 -47.17
N ARG A 992 16.21 4.90 -47.14
CA ARG A 992 16.80 5.92 -46.26
C ARG A 992 16.08 6.07 -44.91
N TRP A 993 15.04 5.29 -44.62
CA TRP A 993 14.44 5.25 -43.29
C TRP A 993 15.51 4.94 -42.23
N GLN A 994 15.60 5.82 -41.23
CA GLN A 994 16.49 5.67 -40.08
C GLN A 994 15.70 5.12 -38.89
N ARG A 995 15.97 3.88 -38.49
CA ARG A 995 15.46 3.35 -37.21
C ARG A 995 16.18 4.06 -36.07
N LYS A 996 15.40 4.65 -35.15
CA LYS A 996 15.92 5.30 -33.96
C LYS A 996 15.98 4.36 -32.75
N GLY A 997 15.34 3.19 -32.85
CA GLY A 997 15.34 2.14 -31.82
C GLY A 997 13.98 1.98 -31.14
N LEU A 998 13.94 1.12 -30.11
CA LEU A 998 12.77 0.94 -29.25
C LEU A 998 12.63 2.16 -28.34
N ALA A 999 11.42 2.70 -28.23
CA ALA A 999 11.14 3.82 -27.34
C ALA A 999 11.18 3.39 -25.87
N PHE A 1000 10.60 2.24 -25.57
CA PHE A 1000 10.58 1.64 -24.23
C PHE A 1000 11.01 0.18 -24.35
N GLN A 1001 12.15 -0.16 -23.74
CA GLN A 1001 12.71 -1.52 -23.80
C GLN A 1001 11.99 -2.46 -22.82
N ASP A 1002 11.81 -3.71 -23.23
CA ASP A 1002 11.19 -4.80 -22.46
C ASP A 1002 9.81 -4.50 -21.82
N ILE A 1003 9.04 -3.58 -22.40
CA ILE A 1003 7.70 -3.21 -21.94
C ILE A 1003 6.68 -3.48 -23.04
N TRP A 1004 5.61 -4.18 -22.68
CA TRP A 1004 4.47 -4.38 -23.57
C TRP A 1004 3.72 -3.06 -23.73
N ASP A 1005 3.88 -2.42 -24.88
CA ASP A 1005 3.41 -1.05 -25.15
C ASP A 1005 2.96 -0.90 -26.61
N LYS A 1006 1.88 -0.14 -26.81
CA LYS A 1006 1.22 0.06 -28.12
C LYS A 1006 0.70 1.50 -28.24
N ASP A 1007 0.16 1.82 -29.42
CA ASP A 1007 -0.60 3.05 -29.66
C ASP A 1007 0.17 4.34 -29.42
N ALA A 1008 1.46 4.37 -29.76
CA ALA A 1008 2.25 5.55 -29.55
C ALA A 1008 2.02 6.62 -30.61
N ILE A 1009 1.86 7.87 -30.16
CA ILE A 1009 1.80 9.07 -30.97
C ILE A 1009 2.76 10.11 -30.41
N ILE A 1010 3.25 10.99 -31.28
CA ILE A 1010 4.14 12.09 -30.91
C ILE A 1010 3.47 13.41 -31.30
N PHE A 1011 3.61 14.42 -30.46
CA PHE A 1011 3.12 15.75 -30.77
C PHE A 1011 4.03 16.40 -31.84
N PRO A 1012 3.46 17.10 -32.85
CA PRO A 1012 4.22 17.63 -33.98
C PRO A 1012 5.11 18.83 -33.59
N GLU A 1013 4.93 19.40 -32.40
CA GLU A 1013 5.73 20.51 -31.89
C GLU A 1013 6.13 20.30 -30.43
N LYS A 1014 7.16 21.02 -29.99
CA LYS A 1014 7.55 21.03 -28.57
C LYS A 1014 6.52 21.81 -27.76
N ILE A 1015 6.10 21.25 -26.63
CA ILE A 1015 5.25 21.92 -25.65
C ILE A 1015 6.09 22.24 -24.42
N ASN A 1016 6.17 23.52 -24.05
CA ASN A 1016 7.05 24.02 -22.97
C ASN A 1016 8.51 23.55 -23.10
N GLY A 1017 9.03 23.52 -24.33
CA GLY A 1017 10.42 23.16 -24.63
C GLY A 1017 10.73 21.66 -24.74
N ARG A 1018 9.74 20.79 -24.48
CA ARG A 1018 9.89 19.32 -24.51
C ARG A 1018 9.06 18.67 -25.61
N TYR A 1019 9.53 17.55 -26.13
CA TYR A 1019 8.75 16.64 -26.96
C TYR A 1019 7.80 15.83 -26.07
N VAL A 1020 6.63 15.51 -26.60
CA VAL A 1020 5.58 14.82 -25.87
C VAL A 1020 5.17 13.59 -26.67
N ILE A 1021 5.14 12.44 -26.01
CA ILE A 1021 4.70 11.16 -26.57
C ILE A 1021 3.51 10.67 -25.74
N TYR A 1022 2.41 10.33 -26.40
CA TYR A 1022 1.41 9.46 -25.78
C TYR A 1022 1.65 8.02 -26.22
N HIS A 1023 1.41 7.07 -25.34
CA HIS A 1023 1.55 5.64 -25.59
C HIS A 1023 0.66 4.86 -24.63
N ARG A 1024 0.63 3.52 -24.72
CA ARG A 1024 -0.32 2.71 -23.97
C ARG A 1024 0.33 1.46 -23.39
N ILE A 1025 0.63 1.55 -22.11
CA ILE A 1025 0.75 0.37 -21.24
C ILE A 1025 -0.67 -0.02 -20.84
N GLU A 1026 -1.17 -1.13 -21.38
CA GLU A 1026 -2.55 -1.59 -21.21
C GLU A 1026 -2.95 -1.62 -19.72
N PRO A 1027 -4.12 -1.04 -19.34
CA PRO A 1027 -5.23 -0.58 -20.20
C PRO A 1027 -5.27 0.93 -20.54
N SER A 1028 -4.27 1.71 -20.14
CA SER A 1028 -4.38 3.18 -20.01
C SER A 1028 -3.49 3.96 -20.97
N ILE A 1029 -3.85 5.21 -21.28
CA ILE A 1029 -3.01 6.13 -22.05
C ILE A 1029 -2.04 6.84 -21.10
N TRP A 1030 -0.76 6.81 -21.46
CA TRP A 1030 0.34 7.42 -20.75
C TRP A 1030 0.90 8.59 -21.54
N VAL A 1031 1.45 9.58 -20.83
CA VAL A 1031 2.25 10.67 -21.38
C VAL A 1031 3.71 10.53 -20.95
N SER A 1032 4.61 10.77 -21.88
CA SER A 1032 6.06 10.80 -21.67
C SER A 1032 6.63 12.12 -22.21
N HIS A 1033 7.47 12.79 -21.42
CA HIS A 1033 8.14 14.04 -21.80
C HIS A 1033 9.62 13.81 -22.09
N LEU A 1034 10.12 14.35 -23.21
CA LEU A 1034 11.50 14.18 -23.63
C LEU A 1034 12.15 15.52 -24.00
N ASP A 1035 13.36 15.79 -23.52
CA ASP A 1035 14.12 16.98 -23.93
C ASP A 1035 14.62 16.88 -25.39
N LYS A 1036 14.90 15.65 -25.83
CA LYS A 1036 15.37 15.28 -27.18
C LYS A 1036 14.68 14.00 -27.64
N LEU A 1037 14.48 13.85 -28.95
CA LEU A 1037 13.96 12.63 -29.57
C LEU A 1037 15.06 11.56 -29.71
N ASP A 1038 15.67 11.21 -28.60
CA ASP A 1038 16.63 10.12 -28.49
C ASP A 1038 15.92 8.92 -27.86
N PHE A 1039 16.15 7.72 -28.41
CA PHE A 1039 15.54 6.48 -27.93
C PHE A 1039 16.62 5.48 -27.49
N PRO A 1040 16.43 4.74 -26.37
CA PRO A 1040 15.21 4.67 -25.54
C PRO A 1040 14.91 5.98 -24.80
N ALA A 1041 13.62 6.22 -24.54
CA ALA A 1041 13.16 7.38 -23.80
C ALA A 1041 13.72 7.38 -22.36
N PRO A 1042 13.84 8.55 -21.70
CA PRO A 1042 14.21 8.64 -20.27
C PRO A 1042 13.29 7.78 -19.41
N LYS A 1043 13.80 7.25 -18.28
CA LYS A 1043 13.03 6.42 -17.32
C LYS A 1043 12.17 7.23 -16.33
N GLU A 1044 12.10 8.54 -16.52
CA GLU A 1044 11.43 9.49 -15.64
C GLU A 1044 10.40 10.30 -16.45
N GLN A 1045 9.46 10.94 -15.75
CA GLN A 1045 8.43 11.81 -16.37
C GLN A 1045 7.40 11.05 -17.21
N HIS A 1046 6.96 9.90 -16.70
CA HIS A 1046 5.83 9.13 -17.22
C HIS A 1046 4.62 9.30 -16.31
N THR A 1047 3.45 9.52 -16.88
CA THR A 1047 2.22 9.77 -16.10
C THR A 1047 1.03 9.14 -16.80
N VAL A 1048 0.11 8.54 -16.04
CA VAL A 1048 -1.17 8.08 -16.60
C VAL A 1048 -2.08 9.29 -16.74
N ILE A 1049 -2.55 9.57 -17.97
CA ILE A 1049 -3.46 10.69 -18.24
C ILE A 1049 -4.93 10.25 -18.28
N LEU A 1050 -5.19 9.05 -18.79
CA LEU A 1050 -6.53 8.51 -18.98
C LEU A 1050 -6.52 6.99 -18.80
N GLY A 1051 -7.50 6.47 -18.07
CA GLY A 1051 -7.82 5.04 -18.05
C GLY A 1051 -9.17 4.72 -18.71
N PRO A 1052 -9.50 3.43 -18.82
CA PRO A 1052 -10.82 2.99 -19.23
C PRO A 1052 -11.89 3.46 -18.23
N ARG A 1053 -13.06 3.88 -18.73
CA ARG A 1053 -14.17 4.32 -17.87
C ARG A 1053 -14.98 3.13 -17.41
N SER A 1054 -15.29 3.05 -16.13
CA SER A 1054 -16.04 1.92 -15.58
C SER A 1054 -17.48 1.80 -16.07
N GLY A 1055 -18.12 0.68 -15.70
CA GLY A 1055 -19.56 0.46 -15.90
C GLY A 1055 -19.93 0.11 -17.33
N ARG A 1056 -21.03 0.72 -17.84
CA ARG A 1056 -21.62 0.42 -19.15
C ARG A 1056 -21.02 1.25 -20.29
N MET A 1057 -19.89 1.93 -20.03
CA MET A 1057 -19.22 2.76 -21.03
C MET A 1057 -18.63 1.93 -22.16
N TRP A 1058 -18.63 2.50 -23.36
CA TRP A 1058 -18.12 1.88 -24.58
C TRP A 1058 -16.59 1.71 -24.60
N ASP A 1059 -15.88 2.34 -23.65
CA ASP A 1059 -14.43 2.32 -23.50
C ASP A 1059 -14.00 1.82 -22.12
N SER A 1060 -14.70 0.79 -21.63
CA SER A 1060 -14.61 0.27 -20.26
C SER A 1060 -13.60 -0.82 -20.00
N LEU A 1061 -13.05 -1.45 -21.04
CA LEU A 1061 -12.04 -2.49 -20.91
C LEU A 1061 -10.63 -1.92 -21.10
N LYS A 1062 -10.42 -1.18 -22.18
CA LYS A 1062 -9.14 -0.53 -22.49
C LYS A 1062 -9.29 0.58 -23.51
N ILE A 1063 -8.33 1.49 -23.50
CA ILE A 1063 -8.24 2.62 -24.43
C ILE A 1063 -6.83 2.72 -25.02
N GLY A 1064 -6.68 3.49 -26.10
CA GLY A 1064 -5.38 3.82 -26.66
C GLY A 1064 -5.47 5.01 -27.61
N ALA A 1065 -4.34 5.68 -27.85
CA ALA A 1065 -4.31 6.78 -28.80
C ALA A 1065 -4.48 6.26 -30.24
N GLY A 1066 -5.38 6.88 -30.99
CA GLY A 1066 -5.63 6.52 -32.38
C GLY A 1066 -4.77 7.38 -33.30
N THR A 1067 -5.28 8.58 -33.60
CA THR A 1067 -4.67 9.52 -34.55
C THR A 1067 -3.54 10.33 -33.94
N GLN A 1068 -2.70 10.90 -34.79
CA GLN A 1068 -1.81 11.99 -34.38
C GLN A 1068 -2.62 13.19 -33.83
N PRO A 1069 -2.00 14.05 -32.98
CA PRO A 1069 -2.66 15.26 -32.50
C PRO A 1069 -2.90 16.28 -33.61
N LEU A 1070 -4.15 16.69 -33.80
CA LEU A 1070 -4.54 17.76 -34.72
C LEU A 1070 -4.68 19.08 -33.97
N LYS A 1071 -3.95 20.11 -34.39
CA LYS A 1071 -3.97 21.41 -33.71
C LYS A 1071 -5.24 22.18 -34.07
N THR A 1072 -6.03 22.53 -33.07
CA THR A 1072 -7.20 23.40 -33.20
C THR A 1072 -7.02 24.65 -32.34
N ARG A 1073 -7.81 25.70 -32.59
CA ARG A 1073 -7.81 26.87 -31.69
C ARG A 1073 -8.27 26.56 -30.25
N TYR A 1074 -8.92 25.41 -30.04
CA TYR A 1074 -9.46 24.98 -28.74
C TYR A 1074 -8.55 24.02 -27.99
N GLY A 1075 -7.52 23.46 -28.63
CA GLY A 1075 -6.76 22.34 -28.07
C GLY A 1075 -6.21 21.41 -29.13
N TRP A 1076 -5.47 20.39 -28.69
CA TRP A 1076 -5.06 19.28 -29.53
C TRP A 1076 -6.20 18.26 -29.60
N LEU A 1077 -6.80 18.13 -30.78
CA LEU A 1077 -7.88 17.19 -31.07
C LEU A 1077 -7.28 15.84 -31.48
N MET A 1078 -7.73 14.76 -30.86
CA MET A 1078 -7.34 13.40 -31.19
C MET A 1078 -8.56 12.48 -31.24
N ILE A 1079 -8.52 11.54 -32.18
CA ILE A 1079 -9.45 10.41 -32.19
C ILE A 1079 -8.75 9.26 -31.48
N TYR A 1080 -9.38 8.73 -30.45
CA TYR A 1080 -8.88 7.60 -29.66
C TYR A 1080 -9.82 6.41 -29.82
N HIS A 1081 -9.33 5.19 -29.60
CA HIS A 1081 -10.18 4.01 -29.57
C HIS A 1081 -10.48 3.57 -28.14
N GLY A 1082 -11.66 2.99 -27.98
CA GLY A 1082 -12.12 2.39 -26.75
C GLY A 1082 -12.70 1.03 -27.02
N VAL A 1083 -12.49 0.13 -26.06
CA VAL A 1083 -12.96 -1.25 -26.11
C VAL A 1083 -13.88 -1.48 -24.93
N ASP A 1084 -15.07 -2.02 -25.18
CA ASP A 1084 -15.97 -2.44 -24.12
C ASP A 1084 -15.69 -3.89 -23.67
N ARG A 1085 -16.41 -4.35 -22.65
CA ARG A 1085 -16.29 -5.71 -22.13
C ARG A 1085 -16.76 -6.80 -23.10
N ASN A 1086 -17.55 -6.44 -24.11
CA ASN A 1086 -17.94 -7.31 -25.22
C ASN A 1086 -16.87 -7.33 -26.33
N ARG A 1087 -15.72 -6.67 -26.11
CA ARG A 1087 -14.59 -6.55 -27.03
C ARG A 1087 -14.93 -5.85 -28.35
N VAL A 1088 -15.92 -4.97 -28.34
CA VAL A 1088 -16.25 -4.12 -29.50
C VAL A 1088 -15.34 -2.89 -29.48
N TYR A 1089 -14.61 -2.64 -30.56
CA TYR A 1089 -13.76 -1.46 -30.72
C TYR A 1089 -14.55 -0.34 -31.39
N ARG A 1090 -14.55 0.83 -30.76
CA ARG A 1090 -15.19 2.05 -31.27
C ARG A 1090 -14.22 3.23 -31.20
N LEU A 1091 -14.54 4.30 -31.93
CA LEU A 1091 -13.77 5.55 -31.90
C LEU A 1091 -14.49 6.63 -31.12
N GLY A 1092 -13.75 7.45 -30.39
CA GLY A 1092 -14.24 8.65 -29.70
C GLY A 1092 -13.24 9.80 -29.83
N VAL A 1093 -13.59 10.95 -29.26
CA VAL A 1093 -12.78 12.18 -29.32
C VAL A 1093 -12.20 12.52 -27.96
N MET A 1094 -10.95 12.95 -27.95
CA MET A 1094 -10.35 13.66 -26.83
C MET A 1094 -9.74 14.98 -27.29
N LEU A 1095 -9.88 16.02 -26.46
CA LEU A 1095 -9.27 17.33 -26.63
C LEU A 1095 -8.38 17.60 -25.41
N VAL A 1096 -7.11 17.95 -25.65
CA VAL A 1096 -6.15 18.27 -24.58
C VAL A 1096 -5.59 19.69 -24.73
N ASP A 1097 -5.18 20.28 -23.61
CA ASP A 1097 -4.71 21.67 -23.56
C ASP A 1097 -3.43 21.86 -24.40
N LEU A 1098 -3.37 22.97 -25.15
CA LEU A 1098 -2.23 23.32 -26.01
C LEU A 1098 -0.92 23.50 -25.21
N LYS A 1099 -1.03 23.99 -23.97
CA LYS A 1099 0.11 24.31 -23.09
C LYS A 1099 0.38 23.23 -22.07
N ASN A 1100 -0.61 22.40 -21.75
CA ASN A 1100 -0.48 21.33 -20.78
C ASN A 1100 -1.03 20.00 -21.35
N PRO A 1101 -0.18 19.15 -21.94
CA PRO A 1101 -0.61 17.91 -22.57
C PRO A 1101 -1.09 16.86 -21.54
N GLU A 1102 -1.07 17.12 -20.24
CA GLU A 1102 -1.62 16.21 -19.23
C GLU A 1102 -3.06 16.57 -18.86
N ARG A 1103 -3.53 17.75 -19.29
CA ARG A 1103 -4.87 18.28 -18.99
C ARG A 1103 -5.83 17.95 -20.12
N VAL A 1104 -6.77 17.05 -19.85
CA VAL A 1104 -7.86 16.71 -20.78
C VAL A 1104 -8.97 17.74 -20.62
N LEU A 1105 -9.27 18.46 -21.70
CA LEU A 1105 -10.32 19.49 -21.75
C LEU A 1105 -11.68 18.89 -22.10
N TYR A 1106 -11.69 17.81 -22.90
CA TYR A 1106 -12.90 17.12 -23.31
C TYR A 1106 -12.61 15.67 -23.68
N ARG A 1107 -13.51 14.77 -23.31
CA ARG A 1107 -13.55 13.37 -23.77
C ARG A 1107 -15.00 13.02 -24.08
N SER A 1108 -15.28 12.52 -25.28
CA SER A 1108 -16.66 12.26 -25.69
C SER A 1108 -17.33 11.19 -24.81
N PRO A 1109 -18.57 11.41 -24.33
CA PRO A 1109 -19.32 10.39 -23.59
C PRO A 1109 -19.73 9.24 -24.52
N ASN A 1110 -20.10 9.54 -25.76
CA ASN A 1110 -20.48 8.60 -26.80
C ASN A 1110 -19.30 8.24 -27.74
N PRO A 1111 -19.35 7.10 -28.43
CA PRO A 1111 -18.52 6.86 -29.60
C PRO A 1111 -18.98 7.77 -30.74
N ILE A 1112 -18.03 8.21 -31.58
CA ILE A 1112 -18.30 8.93 -32.84
C ILE A 1112 -18.32 8.01 -34.06
N LEU A 1113 -17.85 6.76 -33.90
CA LEU A 1113 -17.92 5.72 -34.92
C LEU A 1113 -17.95 4.34 -34.25
N SER A 1114 -18.96 3.55 -34.60
CA SER A 1114 -19.14 2.17 -34.15
C SER A 1114 -19.17 1.21 -35.34
N PRO A 1115 -18.88 -0.10 -35.16
CA PRO A 1115 -19.12 -1.08 -36.21
C PRO A 1115 -20.63 -1.20 -36.50
N GLU A 1116 -21.06 -0.82 -37.71
CA GLU A 1116 -22.48 -0.85 -38.10
C GLU A 1116 -22.70 -1.52 -39.47
N THR A 1117 -21.68 -1.53 -40.31
CA THR A 1117 -21.73 -2.12 -41.65
C THR A 1117 -21.14 -3.54 -41.66
N GLU A 1118 -21.47 -4.33 -42.69
CA GLU A 1118 -21.02 -5.72 -42.81
C GLU A 1118 -19.49 -5.87 -42.76
N TYR A 1119 -18.75 -4.93 -43.36
CA TYR A 1119 -17.28 -4.95 -43.39
C TYR A 1119 -16.63 -4.46 -42.09
N GLU A 1120 -17.37 -3.80 -41.19
CA GLU A 1120 -16.91 -3.37 -39.86
C GLU A 1120 -17.28 -4.39 -38.78
N ILE A 1121 -18.51 -4.92 -38.84
CA ILE A 1121 -18.98 -6.01 -37.98
C ILE A 1121 -18.16 -7.26 -38.28
N GLY A 1122 -17.90 -7.54 -39.56
CA GLY A 1122 -17.09 -8.66 -40.01
C GLY A 1122 -17.77 -10.02 -39.81
N ILE A 1123 -17.47 -10.95 -40.71
CA ILE A 1123 -17.91 -12.35 -40.63
C ILE A 1123 -16.78 -13.19 -40.01
N PRO A 1124 -17.01 -13.88 -38.89
CA PRO A 1124 -16.01 -14.74 -38.27
C PRO A 1124 -15.45 -15.79 -39.26
N GLY A 1125 -14.13 -15.82 -39.41
CA GLY A 1125 -13.43 -16.72 -40.34
C GLY A 1125 -13.14 -16.14 -41.73
N GLU A 1126 -13.86 -15.09 -42.14
CA GLU A 1126 -13.58 -14.35 -43.38
C GLU A 1126 -12.77 -13.07 -43.11
N HIS A 1127 -13.08 -12.39 -42.00
CA HIS A 1127 -12.40 -11.19 -41.53
C HIS A 1127 -11.47 -11.53 -40.36
N TRP A 1128 -10.43 -10.72 -40.14
CA TRP A 1128 -9.42 -11.00 -39.12
C TRP A 1128 -9.99 -10.86 -37.69
N VAL A 1129 -10.57 -9.70 -37.37
CA VAL A 1129 -11.13 -9.42 -36.03
C VAL A 1129 -12.49 -8.73 -36.18
N PRO A 1130 -13.62 -9.46 -35.99
CA PRO A 1130 -14.96 -8.89 -36.05
C PRO A 1130 -15.21 -7.79 -35.00
N ASN A 1131 -16.18 -6.90 -35.26
CA ASN A 1131 -16.62 -5.80 -34.41
C ASN A 1131 -15.52 -4.77 -34.09
N VAL A 1132 -14.73 -4.39 -35.11
CA VAL A 1132 -13.62 -3.45 -34.96
C VAL A 1132 -13.71 -2.28 -35.94
N VAL A 1133 -13.68 -1.07 -35.38
CA VAL A 1133 -13.20 0.13 -36.08
C VAL A 1133 -11.99 0.71 -35.33
N PHE A 1134 -10.90 0.97 -36.05
CA PHE A 1134 -9.61 1.40 -35.45
C PHE A 1134 -8.92 2.43 -36.33
N THR A 1135 -8.29 3.46 -35.78
CA THR A 1135 -7.60 4.49 -36.59
C THR A 1135 -6.18 4.75 -36.12
N CYS A 1136 -5.30 5.09 -37.06
CA CYS A 1136 -3.96 5.59 -36.80
C CYS A 1136 -3.68 6.95 -37.45
N GLY A 1137 -4.67 7.53 -38.14
CA GLY A 1137 -4.43 8.65 -39.03
C GLY A 1137 -5.68 9.45 -39.34
N ALA A 1138 -5.64 10.74 -39.02
CA ALA A 1138 -6.62 11.72 -39.47
C ALA A 1138 -5.91 12.94 -40.04
N VAL A 1139 -6.46 13.53 -41.09
CA VAL A 1139 -5.87 14.69 -41.76
C VAL A 1139 -6.95 15.74 -42.02
N PRO A 1140 -6.58 17.03 -42.01
CA PRO A 1140 -7.43 18.10 -42.53
C PRO A 1140 -7.85 17.82 -43.99
N ALA A 1141 -9.12 18.07 -44.31
CA ALA A 1141 -9.64 17.98 -45.68
C ALA A 1141 -8.99 19.02 -46.61
N GLU A 1142 -8.60 20.18 -46.06
CA GLU A 1142 -7.84 21.23 -46.73
C GLU A 1142 -6.45 21.39 -46.09
N ASP A 1143 -5.47 21.92 -46.81
CA ASP A 1143 -4.10 22.09 -46.30
C ASP A 1143 -4.01 23.24 -45.28
N LYS A 1144 -4.26 22.92 -44.00
CA LYS A 1144 -4.35 23.88 -42.90
C LYS A 1144 -3.76 23.30 -41.61
N GLU A 1145 -2.83 24.04 -41.00
CA GLU A 1145 -2.16 23.61 -39.75
C GLU A 1145 -3.01 23.85 -38.49
N LEU A 1146 -3.73 24.97 -38.43
CA LEU A 1146 -4.58 25.33 -37.29
C LEU A 1146 -6.05 25.26 -37.68
N LEU A 1147 -6.76 24.28 -37.12
CA LEU A 1147 -8.16 24.04 -37.45
C LEU A 1147 -9.14 24.86 -36.59
N ASP A 1148 -10.28 25.15 -37.22
CA ASP A 1148 -11.44 25.88 -36.75
C ASP A 1148 -12.72 25.04 -37.00
N VAL A 1149 -13.85 25.45 -36.45
CA VAL A 1149 -15.11 24.70 -36.33
C VAL A 1149 -15.71 24.26 -37.67
N ASP A 1150 -15.50 25.04 -38.72
CA ASP A 1150 -16.02 24.76 -40.06
C ASP A 1150 -15.10 23.84 -40.88
N ASP A 1151 -13.86 23.64 -40.43
CA ASP A 1151 -12.92 22.76 -41.11
C ASP A 1151 -13.33 21.30 -40.94
N GLU A 1152 -13.20 20.52 -42.01
CA GLU A 1152 -13.46 19.08 -42.03
C GLU A 1152 -12.14 18.30 -41.85
N ILE A 1153 -12.21 17.19 -41.13
CA ILE A 1153 -11.14 16.20 -41.07
C ILE A 1153 -11.58 14.90 -41.73
N ILE A 1154 -10.63 14.20 -42.35
CA ILE A 1154 -10.81 12.86 -42.92
C ILE A 1154 -10.06 11.89 -41.99
N VAL A 1155 -10.78 10.90 -41.49
CA VAL A 1155 -10.28 9.83 -40.61
C VAL A 1155 -10.17 8.54 -41.42
N TYR A 1156 -8.98 7.99 -41.51
CA TYR A 1156 -8.75 6.67 -42.12
C TYR A 1156 -8.80 5.61 -41.03
N TYR A 1157 -9.65 4.60 -41.21
CA TYR A 1157 -9.87 3.58 -40.18
C TYR A 1157 -9.84 2.17 -40.77
N GLY A 1158 -9.23 1.25 -40.03
CA GLY A 1158 -9.34 -0.19 -40.25
C GLY A 1158 -10.73 -0.68 -39.87
N ALA A 1159 -11.32 -1.53 -40.71
CA ALA A 1159 -12.60 -2.19 -40.48
C ALA A 1159 -12.39 -3.71 -40.37
N ALA A 1160 -12.83 -4.27 -39.24
CA ALA A 1160 -12.68 -5.68 -38.86
C ALA A 1160 -11.23 -6.22 -39.00
N ASP A 1161 -10.22 -5.37 -38.76
CA ASP A 1161 -8.80 -5.63 -39.03
C ASP A 1161 -8.53 -6.23 -40.42
N THR A 1162 -9.32 -5.87 -41.43
CA THR A 1162 -9.29 -6.52 -42.76
C THR A 1162 -9.16 -5.52 -43.89
N TYR A 1163 -9.93 -4.43 -43.82
CA TYR A 1163 -9.99 -3.40 -44.86
C TYR A 1163 -9.63 -2.03 -44.32
N LEU A 1164 -9.26 -1.11 -45.21
CA LEU A 1164 -9.11 0.30 -44.89
C LEU A 1164 -10.29 1.08 -45.46
N CYS A 1165 -10.89 1.91 -44.62
CA CYS A 1165 -12.05 2.75 -44.88
C CYS A 1165 -11.72 4.22 -44.56
N ALA A 1166 -12.60 5.12 -44.99
CA ALA A 1166 -12.54 6.55 -44.66
C ALA A 1166 -13.88 7.06 -44.11
N ALA A 1167 -13.81 8.02 -43.19
CA ALA A 1167 -14.96 8.79 -42.70
C ALA A 1167 -14.56 10.26 -42.53
N SER A 1168 -15.52 11.18 -42.47
CA SER A 1168 -15.26 12.60 -42.24
C SER A 1168 -16.17 13.23 -41.19
N GLY A 1169 -15.71 14.35 -40.63
CA GLY A 1169 -16.49 15.15 -39.70
C GLY A 1169 -15.91 16.54 -39.54
N LYS A 1170 -16.76 17.52 -39.19
CA LYS A 1170 -16.31 18.88 -38.91
C LYS A 1170 -15.73 18.97 -37.50
N VAL A 1171 -14.71 19.80 -37.31
CA VAL A 1171 -14.13 20.05 -35.98
C VAL A 1171 -15.19 20.55 -34.99
N GLY A 1172 -16.11 21.42 -35.41
CA GLY A 1172 -17.19 21.92 -34.56
C GLY A 1172 -18.26 20.87 -34.19
N ASP A 1173 -18.32 19.77 -34.94
CA ASP A 1173 -19.21 18.63 -34.66
C ASP A 1173 -18.57 17.66 -33.66
N LEU A 1174 -17.23 17.58 -33.65
CA LEU A 1174 -16.43 16.76 -32.73
C LEU A 1174 -16.11 17.49 -31.40
N ILE A 1175 -16.12 18.82 -31.40
CA ILE A 1175 -15.93 19.68 -30.22
C ILE A 1175 -17.21 20.48 -29.98
N PRO A 1176 -18.11 20.02 -29.09
CA PRO A 1176 -19.39 20.67 -28.83
C PRO A 1176 -19.26 22.14 -28.40
N GLU A 1177 -20.30 22.93 -28.65
CA GLU A 1177 -20.27 24.38 -28.43
C GLU A 1177 -20.01 24.77 -26.97
N GLU A 1178 -20.55 24.03 -26.02
CA GLU A 1178 -20.36 24.23 -24.58
C GLU A 1178 -18.89 24.11 -24.19
N ILE A 1179 -18.19 23.13 -24.75
CA ILE A 1179 -16.76 22.91 -24.53
C ILE A 1179 -15.94 24.02 -25.16
N ARG A 1180 -16.29 24.44 -26.38
CA ARG A 1180 -15.61 25.57 -27.04
C ARG A 1180 -15.69 26.85 -26.20
N LYS A 1181 -16.88 27.17 -25.68
CA LYS A 1181 -17.09 28.31 -24.76
C LYS A 1181 -16.34 28.15 -23.44
N TYR A 1182 -16.31 26.94 -22.88
CA TYR A 1182 -15.54 26.64 -21.66
C TYR A 1182 -14.07 26.95 -21.85
N VAL A 1183 -13.47 26.43 -22.93
CA VAL A 1183 -12.06 26.67 -23.26
C VAL A 1183 -11.79 28.16 -23.48
N GLU A 1184 -12.62 28.85 -24.28
CA GLU A 1184 -12.45 30.28 -24.57
C GLU A 1184 -12.53 31.17 -23.32
N SER A 1185 -13.26 30.75 -22.28
CA SER A 1185 -13.37 31.49 -21.01
C SER A 1185 -12.23 31.24 -20.02
N HIS A 1186 -11.41 30.21 -20.26
CA HIS A 1186 -10.29 29.80 -19.39
C HIS A 1186 -8.91 29.90 -20.08
N GLN A 1187 -8.86 30.34 -21.32
CA GLN A 1187 -7.65 30.76 -22.04
C GLN A 1187 -7.34 32.24 -21.78
#